data_AF-A0A510TFS1-F1
#
_entry.id   AF-A0A510TFS1-F1
#
_cell.length_a   1.000
_cell.length_b   1.000
_cell.length_c   1.000
_cell.angle_alpha   90.00
_cell.angle_beta   90.00
_cell.angle_gamma   90.00
#
_symmetry.space_group_name_H-M   'P 1'
#
loop_
_entity.id
_entity.type
_entity.pdbx_description
1 polymer ?
#
loop_
_entity_poly.entity_id
_entity_poly.type
_entity_poly.pdbx_seq_one_letter_code
_entity_poly.pdbx_strand_id
1 'polypeptide(L)'
;MRQPASFPFGEPEPALSSSPTAQSDHRGARAAGERPPRERTLPDLLQERVRTDPHATALADDAATLSFRQLNARANQLAHLLIGLGAGPERVVGVALPRSIDAIVAMVAVLKTGAAYLPLNPDYPVERIAFMAADSAPVTVLAADTVGLKPADLPGTRLLGWEGLDTSAYPTADPTDDDRTRPLRAAHPLYLIYTSGSTGAPKGVLMPALSLVNLLAWHGERFACGPDVVVANLSAIGFDFSMHEMLAALVHGKRLAVPTEETRRDPVRLVHWLDRHGVNQVFLPNVLIESMCEAAEEAGVALDGLTDIVQSGEPLVLGEGMRRFVREHPGLRVHNHYGATEMQDVTAWICDADTLRPPAAGTPLWNTRVHLLDRELRPVPDGVAGDLYVSGVGLARGYLNRPGLTAERFLPDPFGEPGRRMYRTGDVARWNGDGELECLGRSDNQVKLNGFRVELGEVEAHLRERPEVARAVVLPRENARGGKQLIAYVVPAGPARPDSRALRLELARVLPPHMVPAAVVTLTEFPLSSNGKIDLRALPSPATGSGGSRPGTPDEEAMVDAFTEVLGVADVGADDDFFALGGDSIAAVRLVIRARRDGKAISTRDVFELGTPRRLAGAGAVQDVRNIPVRPLLALHHKHLGRLQAARPDIEHLLPVSPVQQGFLFHRLQDADGPDVYTQQLVLRLGGRVSGTALRAAARELLARHEALRAGFFTEGLPEPVQLVAAEAELPWRETDLSRLDVRDADAEVRRLTEESRAVPFDLCVPPLLRLHLIHRSPQDHHLAIDYHHILLDGWSLTLLVRELFARYRGDGDPAPAPSTRDWLRAMRSRDGDEAALAWRTALTGIPEPTVLAPAADGARPAPSSARYVLDLPARTTDSLAALGRAGRVTVNTIVQAMWGVLLGSETGTRDVVFGTTVSGRTPDVEAVDRMMGLLINTIPVAVRIRPEESVSTMLRRLQHEHQTLVPHQHLGLGSLQRLLGWSAEFDTLLVFENSEMQLHTTAGAAEEPRVTEVELSDDTHYAISLLATPGPRLRLSLTYRPGLIGADRIRSLAGRLARLLTAVAENPHRPVGELPAAAGAESASVS
;
A
#
# COMPACT_ATOMS: atom_id res chain seq x y z
N MET A 1 49.07 -41.12 -25.57
CA MET A 1 49.05 -41.14 -27.04
C MET A 1 47.77 -41.84 -27.50
N ARG A 2 46.68 -41.08 -27.65
CA ARG A 2 45.42 -41.42 -28.37
C ARG A 2 44.51 -40.20 -28.28
N GLN A 3 44.03 -39.76 -29.43
CA GLN A 3 43.26 -38.53 -29.69
C GLN A 3 41.91 -38.52 -28.95
N PRO A 4 41.37 -37.34 -28.54
CA PRO A 4 39.97 -37.19 -28.23
C PRO A 4 39.16 -36.94 -29.51
N ALA A 5 38.01 -37.62 -29.61
CA ALA A 5 37.08 -37.56 -30.73
C ALA A 5 36.36 -36.20 -30.81
N SER A 6 36.21 -35.74 -32.04
CA SER A 6 35.54 -34.52 -32.49
C SER A 6 34.05 -34.46 -32.12
N PHE A 7 33.63 -33.35 -31.52
CA PHE A 7 32.23 -32.90 -31.42
C PHE A 7 31.74 -32.42 -32.79
N PRO A 8 30.50 -32.73 -33.25
CA PRO A 8 29.95 -32.13 -34.46
C PRO A 8 29.22 -30.83 -34.09
N PHE A 9 29.95 -29.84 -33.59
CA PHE A 9 29.54 -28.45 -33.76
C PHE A 9 30.38 -27.93 -34.92
N GLY A 10 29.73 -27.60 -36.04
CA GLY A 10 30.41 -26.95 -37.16
C GLY A 10 31.21 -25.76 -36.63
N GLU A 11 32.46 -25.66 -37.09
CA GLU A 11 33.36 -24.57 -36.73
C GLU A 11 32.66 -23.20 -36.89
N PRO A 12 32.84 -22.26 -35.96
CA PRO A 12 32.49 -20.89 -36.22
C PRO A 12 33.45 -20.38 -37.29
N GLU A 13 32.93 -20.08 -38.49
CA GLU A 13 33.67 -19.24 -39.43
C GLU A 13 34.13 -17.97 -38.69
N PRO A 14 35.36 -17.49 -38.96
CA PRO A 14 35.89 -16.32 -38.28
C PRO A 14 34.96 -15.14 -38.51
N ALA A 15 34.67 -14.42 -37.42
CA ALA A 15 33.79 -13.27 -37.36
C ALA A 15 33.93 -12.37 -38.60
N LEU A 16 33.05 -12.56 -39.57
CA LEU A 16 32.78 -11.57 -40.59
C LEU A 16 31.94 -10.49 -39.91
N SER A 17 32.63 -9.40 -39.58
CA SER A 17 32.08 -8.06 -39.49
C SER A 17 31.25 -7.76 -40.75
N SER A 18 30.00 -8.22 -40.75
CA SER A 18 28.95 -7.75 -41.61
C SER A 18 27.63 -8.10 -40.92
N SER A 19 26.97 -7.09 -40.37
CA SER A 19 25.56 -7.17 -40.01
C SER A 19 24.80 -7.90 -41.12
N PRO A 20 23.93 -8.88 -40.84
CA PRO A 20 23.04 -9.40 -41.86
C PRO A 20 22.10 -8.25 -42.23
N THR A 21 22.48 -7.46 -43.24
CA THR A 21 21.58 -6.50 -43.86
C THR A 21 20.35 -7.28 -44.27
N ALA A 22 19.21 -6.99 -43.66
CA ALA A 22 17.93 -7.55 -44.06
C ALA A 22 17.76 -7.29 -45.56
N GLN A 23 17.94 -8.32 -46.39
CA GLN A 23 17.78 -8.19 -47.83
C GLN A 23 16.30 -7.94 -48.10
N SER A 24 15.98 -6.79 -48.69
CA SER A 24 14.64 -6.54 -49.21
C SER A 24 14.41 -7.48 -50.40
N ASP A 25 13.51 -8.45 -50.25
CA ASP A 25 13.05 -9.22 -51.41
C ASP A 25 12.29 -8.24 -52.34
N HIS A 26 12.31 -8.49 -53.65
CA HIS A 26 11.54 -7.76 -54.67
C HIS A 26 10.02 -7.77 -54.42
N ARG A 27 9.56 -8.47 -53.38
CA ARG A 27 8.18 -8.59 -52.89
C ARG A 27 7.87 -7.72 -51.66
N GLY A 28 8.79 -6.86 -51.20
CA GLY A 28 8.54 -5.85 -50.15
C GLY A 28 8.56 -6.37 -48.70
N ALA A 29 8.97 -7.62 -48.48
CA ALA A 29 9.15 -8.22 -47.16
C ALA A 29 10.62 -8.14 -46.70
N ARG A 30 10.85 -7.95 -45.40
CA ARG A 30 12.19 -8.13 -44.79
C ARG A 30 12.22 -9.43 -43.99
N ALA A 31 13.28 -10.22 -44.20
CA ALA A 31 13.48 -11.50 -43.53
C ALA A 31 14.87 -11.54 -42.87
N ALA A 32 14.97 -12.24 -41.75
CA ALA A 32 16.27 -12.76 -41.32
C ALA A 32 16.50 -14.10 -42.05
N GLY A 33 17.75 -14.41 -42.36
CA GLY A 33 18.13 -15.56 -43.19
C GLY A 33 17.36 -16.85 -42.87
N GLU A 34 16.98 -17.58 -43.90
CA GLU A 34 16.30 -18.87 -43.77
C GLU A 34 17.26 -19.92 -43.20
N ARG A 35 16.82 -20.60 -42.14
CA ARG A 35 17.55 -21.70 -41.54
C ARG A 35 16.64 -22.92 -41.45
N PRO A 36 17.10 -24.12 -41.82
CA PRO A 36 16.27 -25.32 -41.73
C PRO A 36 15.77 -25.46 -40.29
N PRO A 37 14.44 -25.49 -40.06
CA PRO A 37 13.90 -25.65 -38.73
C PRO A 37 14.40 -26.97 -38.16
N ARG A 38 14.94 -26.96 -36.93
CA ARG A 38 15.36 -28.20 -36.27
C ARG A 38 14.11 -29.04 -36.00
N GLU A 39 14.03 -30.25 -36.58
CA GLU A 39 12.91 -31.19 -36.36
C GLU A 39 12.89 -31.82 -34.96
N ARG A 40 13.82 -31.41 -34.08
CA ARG A 40 13.93 -31.95 -32.71
C ARG A 40 12.81 -31.42 -31.83
N THR A 41 12.29 -32.28 -30.97
CA THR A 41 11.28 -31.89 -30.00
C THR A 41 11.93 -31.20 -28.80
N LEU A 42 11.17 -30.37 -28.09
CA LEU A 42 11.65 -29.73 -26.86
C LEU A 42 12.12 -30.73 -25.80
N PRO A 43 11.41 -31.86 -25.57
CA PRO A 43 11.92 -32.94 -24.73
C PRO A 43 13.29 -33.46 -25.18
N ASP A 44 13.55 -33.62 -26.48
CA ASP A 44 14.86 -34.09 -26.97
C ASP A 44 15.99 -33.12 -26.65
N LEU A 45 15.72 -31.81 -26.72
CA LEU A 45 16.69 -30.76 -26.39
C LEU A 45 17.02 -30.79 -24.90
N LEU A 46 16.00 -30.93 -24.04
CA LEU A 46 16.19 -31.03 -22.60
C LEU A 46 16.95 -32.32 -22.21
N GLN A 47 16.63 -33.44 -22.84
CA GLN A 47 17.30 -34.72 -22.59
C GLN A 47 18.78 -34.69 -23.01
N GLU A 48 19.10 -34.10 -24.16
CA GLU A 48 20.49 -33.91 -24.57
C GLU A 48 21.28 -33.11 -23.53
N ARG A 49 20.67 -32.10 -22.93
CA ARG A 49 21.33 -31.32 -21.88
C ARG A 49 21.67 -32.20 -20.67
N VAL A 50 20.74 -33.04 -20.25
CA VAL A 50 20.93 -34.01 -19.16
C VAL A 50 22.02 -35.04 -19.49
N ARG A 51 22.12 -35.48 -20.74
CA ARG A 51 23.20 -36.39 -21.18
C ARG A 51 24.56 -35.70 -21.19
N THR A 52 24.59 -34.43 -21.58
CA THR A 52 25.84 -33.69 -21.80
C THR A 52 26.44 -33.16 -20.50
N ASP A 53 25.62 -32.62 -19.59
CA ASP A 53 26.07 -32.21 -18.24
C ASP A 53 24.97 -32.46 -17.20
N PRO A 54 24.90 -33.69 -16.68
CA PRO A 54 23.86 -34.07 -15.73
C PRO A 54 24.01 -33.40 -14.36
N HIS A 55 25.22 -32.93 -14.01
CA HIS A 55 25.55 -32.47 -12.66
C HIS A 55 25.53 -30.95 -12.52
N ALA A 56 25.57 -30.20 -13.63
CA ALA A 56 25.32 -28.76 -13.62
C ALA A 56 23.97 -28.40 -12.99
N THR A 57 23.96 -27.26 -12.29
CA THR A 57 22.77 -26.67 -11.68
C THR A 57 21.82 -26.17 -12.76
N ALA A 58 20.62 -26.74 -12.81
CA ALA A 58 19.57 -26.30 -13.72
C ALA A 58 18.67 -25.24 -13.08
N LEU A 59 18.25 -25.45 -11.83
CA LEU A 59 17.33 -24.58 -11.09
C LEU A 59 17.93 -24.19 -9.75
N ALA A 60 17.67 -22.95 -9.31
CA ALA A 60 17.99 -22.52 -7.95
C ALA A 60 17.01 -21.45 -7.46
N ASP A 61 16.68 -21.51 -6.17
CA ASP A 61 16.09 -20.42 -5.39
C ASP A 61 16.93 -20.19 -4.12
N ASP A 62 16.44 -19.40 -3.15
CA ASP A 62 17.16 -19.15 -1.89
C ASP A 62 17.24 -20.40 -0.98
N ALA A 63 16.39 -21.41 -1.19
CA ALA A 63 16.25 -22.57 -0.31
C ALA A 63 16.87 -23.85 -0.89
N ALA A 64 16.85 -24.02 -2.21
CA ALA A 64 17.20 -25.26 -2.87
C ALA A 64 17.84 -25.05 -4.25
N THR A 65 18.61 -26.06 -4.66
CA THR A 65 19.19 -26.17 -6.01
C THR A 65 18.90 -27.54 -6.58
N LEU A 66 18.56 -27.62 -7.87
CA LEU A 66 18.42 -28.88 -8.60
C LEU A 66 19.39 -28.92 -9.77
N SER A 67 20.14 -30.02 -9.87
CA SER A 67 20.92 -30.36 -11.07
C SER A 67 20.01 -30.75 -12.23
N PHE A 68 20.53 -30.72 -13.47
CA PHE A 68 19.81 -31.22 -14.64
C PHE A 68 19.33 -32.66 -14.46
N ARG A 69 20.14 -33.55 -13.86
CA ARG A 69 19.74 -34.94 -13.56
C ARG A 69 18.56 -35.01 -12.59
N GLN A 70 18.58 -34.21 -11.52
CA GLN A 70 17.51 -34.21 -10.51
C GLN A 70 16.21 -33.62 -11.06
N LEU A 71 16.30 -32.50 -11.80
CA LEU A 71 15.16 -31.93 -12.51
C LEU A 71 14.55 -32.96 -13.47
N ASN A 72 15.39 -33.63 -14.28
CA ASN A 72 14.94 -34.62 -15.24
C ASN A 72 14.21 -35.79 -14.57
N ALA A 73 14.80 -36.36 -13.51
CA ALA A 73 14.22 -37.48 -12.79
C ALA A 73 12.84 -37.12 -12.20
N ARG A 74 12.72 -35.99 -11.49
CA ARG A 74 11.46 -35.54 -10.90
C ARG A 74 10.40 -35.25 -11.96
N ALA A 75 10.79 -34.54 -13.03
CA ALA A 75 9.89 -34.22 -14.12
C ALA A 75 9.44 -35.47 -14.89
N ASN A 76 10.29 -36.48 -15.04
CA ASN A 76 9.94 -37.75 -15.68
C ASN A 76 8.92 -38.55 -14.86
N GLN A 77 9.12 -38.65 -13.55
CA GLN A 77 8.19 -39.34 -12.67
C GLN A 77 6.79 -38.73 -12.73
N LEU A 78 6.72 -37.39 -12.66
CA LEU A 78 5.47 -36.66 -12.82
C LEU A 78 4.91 -36.80 -14.24
N ALA A 79 5.74 -36.78 -15.28
CA ALA A 79 5.29 -36.95 -16.66
C ALA A 79 4.65 -38.33 -16.89
N HIS A 80 5.22 -39.40 -16.36
CA HIS A 80 4.66 -40.76 -16.44
C HIS A 80 3.31 -40.86 -15.72
N LEU A 81 3.20 -40.26 -14.54
CA LEU A 81 1.90 -40.13 -13.85
C LEU A 81 0.88 -39.41 -14.74
N LEU A 82 1.22 -38.23 -15.27
CA LEU A 82 0.32 -37.43 -16.11
C LEU A 82 -0.08 -38.16 -17.39
N ILE A 83 0.85 -38.89 -18.03
CA ILE A 83 0.57 -39.76 -19.17
C ILE A 83 -0.46 -40.83 -18.81
N GLY A 84 -0.30 -41.49 -17.66
CA GLY A 84 -1.27 -42.46 -17.14
C GLY A 84 -2.67 -41.87 -16.90
N LEU A 85 -2.76 -40.56 -16.64
CA LEU A 85 -4.03 -39.82 -16.53
C LEU A 85 -4.60 -39.39 -17.89
N GLY A 86 -3.86 -39.57 -18.99
CA GLY A 86 -4.26 -39.26 -20.36
C GLY A 86 -3.61 -38.00 -20.95
N ALA A 87 -2.60 -37.42 -20.29
CA ALA A 87 -1.82 -36.33 -20.86
C ALA A 87 -1.01 -36.84 -22.07
N GLY A 88 -0.88 -35.99 -23.09
CA GLY A 88 -0.11 -36.31 -24.28
C GLY A 88 -0.36 -35.30 -25.40
N PRO A 89 0.13 -35.56 -26.61
CA PRO A 89 0.03 -34.60 -27.69
C PRO A 89 -1.41 -34.24 -28.06
N GLU A 90 -1.62 -32.96 -28.39
CA GLU A 90 -2.94 -32.33 -28.61
C GLU A 90 -3.87 -32.31 -27.39
N ARG A 91 -3.34 -32.60 -26.19
CA ARG A 91 -4.06 -32.44 -24.92
C ARG A 91 -3.47 -31.27 -24.14
N VAL A 92 -4.23 -30.79 -23.15
CA VAL A 92 -3.83 -29.69 -22.27
C VAL A 92 -3.73 -30.21 -20.83
N VAL A 93 -2.72 -29.73 -20.08
CA VAL A 93 -2.61 -29.91 -18.63
C VAL A 93 -2.50 -28.54 -17.98
N GLY A 94 -3.35 -28.26 -17.00
CA GLY A 94 -3.30 -27.02 -16.23
C GLY A 94 -2.27 -27.07 -15.10
N VAL A 95 -1.58 -25.97 -14.85
CA VAL A 95 -0.63 -25.82 -13.75
C VAL A 95 -1.01 -24.58 -12.95
N ALA A 96 -1.52 -24.79 -11.74
CA ALA A 96 -1.93 -23.80 -10.76
C ALA A 96 -1.02 -23.89 -9.52
N LEU A 97 0.26 -23.55 -9.69
CA LEU A 97 1.27 -23.59 -8.63
C LEU A 97 1.87 -22.20 -8.42
N PRO A 98 2.20 -21.81 -7.18
CA PRO A 98 2.95 -20.59 -6.91
C PRO A 98 4.36 -20.69 -7.51
N ARG A 99 4.94 -19.53 -7.87
CA ARG A 99 6.31 -19.47 -8.41
C ARG A 99 7.30 -20.14 -7.46
N SER A 100 7.95 -21.17 -7.96
CA SER A 100 8.85 -22.03 -7.21
C SER A 100 9.60 -22.97 -8.16
N ILE A 101 10.65 -23.63 -7.68
CA ILE A 101 11.29 -24.74 -8.39
C ILE A 101 10.25 -25.82 -8.77
N ASP A 102 9.31 -26.11 -7.88
CA ASP A 102 8.26 -27.12 -8.10
C ASP A 102 7.33 -26.76 -9.27
N ALA A 103 6.98 -25.47 -9.43
CA ALA A 103 6.23 -25.01 -10.59
C ALA A 103 6.99 -25.27 -11.90
N ILE A 104 8.31 -25.04 -11.91
CA ILE A 104 9.15 -25.32 -13.08
C ILE A 104 9.22 -26.84 -13.35
N VAL A 105 9.35 -27.67 -12.30
CA VAL A 105 9.31 -29.14 -12.44
C VAL A 105 7.99 -29.59 -13.06
N ALA A 106 6.86 -29.05 -12.60
CA ALA A 106 5.55 -29.37 -13.15
C ALA A 106 5.42 -28.96 -14.63
N MET A 107 5.88 -27.77 -15.00
CA MET A 107 5.87 -27.31 -16.40
C MET A 107 6.72 -28.24 -17.27
N VAL A 108 7.96 -28.54 -16.87
CA VAL A 108 8.85 -29.45 -17.60
C VAL A 108 8.24 -30.86 -17.73
N ALA A 109 7.56 -31.36 -16.69
CA ALA A 109 6.87 -32.64 -16.74
C ALA A 109 5.75 -32.64 -17.79
N VAL A 110 4.92 -31.58 -17.84
CA VAL A 110 3.88 -31.43 -18.87
C VAL A 110 4.50 -31.44 -20.27
N LEU A 111 5.58 -30.68 -20.48
CA LEU A 111 6.28 -30.64 -21.77
C LEU A 111 6.77 -32.04 -22.20
N LYS A 112 7.25 -32.85 -21.25
CA LYS A 112 7.72 -34.23 -21.51
C LYS A 112 6.60 -35.19 -21.89
N THR A 113 5.38 -34.97 -21.41
CA THR A 113 4.20 -35.72 -21.88
C THR A 113 3.89 -35.42 -23.35
N GLY A 114 4.30 -34.25 -23.85
CA GLY A 114 3.92 -33.73 -25.16
C GLY A 114 2.59 -32.97 -25.17
N ALA A 115 1.92 -32.85 -24.03
CA ALA A 115 0.75 -31.98 -23.85
C ALA A 115 1.14 -30.50 -23.85
N ALA A 116 0.19 -29.65 -24.21
CA ALA A 116 0.31 -28.22 -24.01
C ALA A 116 0.12 -27.89 -22.53
N TYR A 117 1.04 -27.12 -21.95
CA TYR A 117 0.85 -26.62 -20.60
C TYR A 117 -0.04 -25.36 -20.63
N LEU A 118 -0.98 -25.28 -19.69
CA LEU A 118 -1.84 -24.12 -19.46
C LEU A 118 -1.45 -23.51 -18.10
N PRO A 119 -0.77 -22.34 -18.07
CA PRO A 119 -0.51 -21.66 -16.81
C PRO A 119 -1.80 -21.07 -16.26
N LEU A 120 -2.14 -21.46 -15.03
CA LEU A 120 -3.25 -20.91 -14.26
C LEU A 120 -2.63 -20.09 -13.13
N ASN A 121 -2.54 -18.77 -13.33
CA ASN A 121 -1.95 -17.88 -12.34
C ASN A 121 -2.80 -17.90 -11.05
N PRO A 122 -2.23 -18.24 -9.87
CA PRO A 122 -2.95 -18.22 -8.59
C PRO A 122 -3.56 -16.87 -8.22
N ASP A 123 -3.03 -15.77 -8.75
CA ASP A 123 -3.57 -14.42 -8.52
C ASP A 123 -4.81 -14.10 -9.38
N TYR A 124 -5.19 -14.99 -10.32
CA TYR A 124 -6.40 -14.78 -11.12
C TYR A 124 -7.66 -15.17 -10.33
N PRO A 125 -8.77 -14.45 -10.56
CA PRO A 125 -10.06 -14.85 -10.03
C PRO A 125 -10.42 -16.28 -10.43
N VAL A 126 -11.09 -17.00 -9.52
CA VAL A 126 -11.49 -18.40 -9.73
C VAL A 126 -12.36 -18.55 -10.98
N GLU A 127 -13.24 -17.60 -11.26
CA GLU A 127 -14.11 -17.61 -12.44
C GLU A 127 -13.32 -17.53 -13.74
N ARG A 128 -12.21 -16.78 -13.74
CA ARG A 128 -11.31 -16.72 -14.88
C ARG A 128 -10.55 -18.03 -15.07
N ILE A 129 -10.06 -18.61 -13.98
CA ILE A 129 -9.40 -19.93 -14.00
C ILE A 129 -10.39 -20.99 -14.49
N ALA A 130 -11.64 -20.94 -14.03
CA ALA A 130 -12.72 -21.84 -14.44
C ALA A 130 -13.07 -21.66 -15.92
N PHE A 131 -13.15 -20.43 -16.43
CA PHE A 131 -13.32 -20.16 -17.86
C PHE A 131 -12.18 -20.77 -18.68
N MET A 132 -10.93 -20.53 -18.28
CA MET A 132 -9.74 -21.05 -18.97
C MET A 132 -9.73 -22.59 -18.98
N ALA A 133 -10.11 -23.22 -17.86
CA ALA A 133 -10.23 -24.67 -17.76
C ALA A 133 -11.40 -25.21 -18.60
N ALA A 134 -12.54 -24.54 -18.62
CA ALA A 134 -13.70 -24.95 -19.42
C ALA A 134 -13.44 -24.85 -20.92
N ASP A 135 -12.83 -23.74 -21.39
CA ASP A 135 -12.50 -23.56 -22.81
C ASP A 135 -11.36 -24.50 -23.27
N SER A 136 -10.37 -24.77 -22.40
CA SER A 136 -9.24 -25.66 -22.73
C SER A 136 -9.49 -27.14 -22.49
N ALA A 137 -10.48 -27.49 -21.67
CA ALA A 137 -10.80 -28.86 -21.25
C ALA A 137 -9.55 -29.70 -20.91
N PRO A 138 -8.73 -29.28 -19.90
CA PRO A 138 -7.49 -29.95 -19.60
C PRO A 138 -7.77 -31.35 -19.03
N VAL A 139 -6.84 -32.28 -19.27
CA VAL A 139 -6.92 -33.65 -18.74
C VAL A 139 -6.94 -33.64 -17.21
N THR A 140 -6.12 -32.77 -16.63
CA THR A 140 -6.04 -32.52 -15.20
C THR A 140 -5.45 -31.13 -14.96
N VAL A 141 -5.69 -30.60 -13.77
CA VAL A 141 -5.03 -29.41 -13.24
C VAL A 141 -4.20 -29.82 -12.03
N LEU A 142 -2.90 -29.56 -12.08
CA LEU A 142 -2.00 -29.65 -10.91
C LEU A 142 -2.20 -28.38 -10.09
N ALA A 143 -2.60 -28.50 -8.82
CA ALA A 143 -2.83 -27.34 -7.95
C ALA A 143 -2.21 -27.53 -6.58
N ALA A 144 -1.57 -26.49 -6.06
CA ALA A 144 -1.13 -26.45 -4.68
C ALA A 144 -2.29 -26.05 -3.75
N ASP A 145 -2.31 -26.60 -2.54
CA ASP A 145 -3.29 -26.29 -1.49
C ASP A 145 -3.30 -24.79 -1.19
N THR A 146 -2.12 -24.16 -1.26
CA THR A 146 -1.96 -22.70 -1.09
C THR A 146 -2.71 -21.85 -2.12
N VAL A 147 -3.08 -22.42 -3.27
CA VAL A 147 -3.89 -21.74 -4.31
C VAL A 147 -5.39 -21.80 -3.99
N GLY A 148 -5.82 -22.72 -3.12
CA GLY A 148 -7.19 -22.77 -2.62
C GLY A 148 -8.26 -23.22 -3.61
N LEU A 149 -7.87 -23.74 -4.79
CA LEU A 149 -8.80 -24.30 -5.78
C LEU A 149 -9.44 -25.59 -5.27
N LYS A 150 -10.75 -25.72 -5.44
CA LYS A 150 -11.53 -26.91 -5.07
C LYS A 150 -12.08 -27.61 -6.31
N PRO A 151 -12.38 -28.91 -6.25
CA PRO A 151 -13.01 -29.63 -7.37
C PRO A 151 -14.33 -29.00 -7.85
N ALA A 152 -15.08 -28.34 -6.95
CA ALA A 152 -16.32 -27.65 -7.28
C ALA A 152 -16.12 -26.40 -8.17
N ASP A 153 -14.92 -25.79 -8.12
CA ASP A 153 -14.60 -24.58 -8.88
C ASP A 153 -14.32 -24.88 -10.35
N LEU A 154 -13.91 -26.12 -10.65
CA LEU A 154 -13.57 -26.60 -11.99
C LEU A 154 -14.47 -27.80 -12.39
N PRO A 155 -15.78 -27.58 -12.55
CA PRO A 155 -16.72 -28.67 -12.82
C PRO A 155 -16.33 -29.43 -14.10
N GLY A 156 -16.23 -30.75 -14.00
CA GLY A 156 -15.84 -31.61 -15.13
C GLY A 156 -14.33 -31.68 -15.40
N THR A 157 -13.50 -30.96 -14.65
CA THR A 157 -12.04 -31.02 -14.74
C THR A 157 -11.46 -31.72 -13.52
N ARG A 158 -10.52 -32.65 -13.73
CA ARG A 158 -9.82 -33.32 -12.62
C ARG A 158 -8.84 -32.35 -11.96
N LEU A 159 -8.94 -32.19 -10.65
CA LEU A 159 -7.96 -31.48 -9.82
C LEU A 159 -7.03 -32.49 -9.14
N LEU A 160 -5.73 -32.29 -9.27
CA LEU A 160 -4.69 -33.11 -8.66
C LEU A 160 -3.88 -32.22 -7.70
N GLY A 161 -4.02 -32.47 -6.40
CA GLY A 161 -3.29 -31.76 -5.35
C GLY A 161 -1.78 -32.01 -5.45
N TRP A 162 -1.00 -30.96 -5.23
CA TRP A 162 0.47 -31.02 -5.27
C TRP A 162 1.04 -31.59 -3.96
N GLU A 163 0.52 -31.12 -2.83
CA GLU A 163 0.94 -31.53 -1.50
C GLU A 163 0.62 -33.01 -1.27
N GLY A 164 1.64 -33.80 -0.93
CA GLY A 164 1.51 -35.25 -0.71
C GLY A 164 1.42 -36.08 -2.00
N LEU A 165 1.61 -35.46 -3.18
CA LEU A 165 1.67 -36.19 -4.45
C LEU A 165 2.94 -37.07 -4.52
N ASP A 166 2.78 -38.36 -4.23
CA ASP A 166 3.87 -39.32 -4.34
C ASP A 166 4.05 -39.80 -5.78
N THR A 167 5.16 -39.38 -6.40
CA THR A 167 5.57 -39.80 -7.75
C THR A 167 6.70 -40.83 -7.72
N SER A 168 7.15 -41.28 -6.54
CA SER A 168 8.32 -42.15 -6.39
C SER A 168 8.16 -43.53 -7.04
N ALA A 169 6.92 -44.01 -7.16
CA ALA A 169 6.59 -45.27 -7.83
C ALA A 169 6.69 -45.21 -9.36
N TYR A 170 6.78 -44.01 -9.96
CA TYR A 170 6.86 -43.84 -11.41
C TYR A 170 8.31 -43.88 -11.91
N PRO A 171 8.53 -44.26 -13.19
CA PRO A 171 9.87 -44.31 -13.76
C PRO A 171 10.57 -42.94 -13.77
N THR A 172 11.88 -42.94 -13.52
CA THR A 172 12.74 -41.75 -13.69
C THR A 172 13.29 -41.60 -15.11
N ALA A 173 13.06 -42.59 -15.98
CA ALA A 173 13.44 -42.57 -17.39
C ALA A 173 12.54 -41.64 -18.21
N ASP A 174 13.09 -41.03 -19.26
CA ASP A 174 12.33 -40.11 -20.12
C ASP A 174 11.18 -40.83 -20.83
N PRO A 175 9.96 -40.23 -20.89
CA PRO A 175 8.88 -40.79 -21.68
C PRO A 175 9.23 -40.87 -23.17
N THR A 176 8.92 -42.01 -23.77
CA THR A 176 9.06 -42.32 -25.19
C THR A 176 7.71 -42.18 -25.91
N ASP A 177 7.71 -42.31 -27.24
CA ASP A 177 6.45 -42.30 -27.99
C ASP A 177 5.56 -43.53 -27.71
N ASP A 178 6.13 -44.64 -27.24
CA ASP A 178 5.38 -45.83 -26.81
C ASP A 178 4.63 -45.59 -25.49
N ASP A 179 5.15 -44.69 -24.64
CA ASP A 179 4.47 -44.29 -23.41
C ASP A 179 3.33 -43.30 -23.70
N ARG A 180 3.46 -42.46 -24.74
CA ARG A 180 2.52 -41.38 -25.05
C ARG A 180 1.25 -41.87 -25.74
N THR A 181 0.20 -41.05 -25.67
CA THR A 181 -1.07 -41.31 -26.39
C THR A 181 -0.94 -41.26 -27.92
N ARG A 182 0.12 -40.63 -28.45
CA ARG A 182 0.53 -40.62 -29.87
C ARG A 182 1.97 -40.11 -30.02
N PRO A 183 2.63 -40.34 -31.17
CA PRO A 183 3.98 -39.80 -31.41
C PRO A 183 4.06 -38.28 -31.31
N LEU A 184 5.09 -37.75 -30.64
CA LEU A 184 5.28 -36.30 -30.49
C LEU A 184 5.86 -35.66 -31.77
N ARG A 185 5.36 -34.50 -32.16
CA ARG A 185 5.81 -33.73 -33.33
C ARG A 185 5.98 -32.26 -32.98
N ALA A 186 6.89 -31.56 -33.64
CA ALA A 186 7.15 -30.14 -33.41
C ALA A 186 5.93 -29.24 -33.73
N ALA A 187 4.98 -29.71 -34.54
CA ALA A 187 3.75 -28.99 -34.86
C ALA A 187 2.70 -29.03 -33.73
N HIS A 188 2.85 -29.92 -32.74
CA HIS A 188 1.93 -30.01 -31.61
C HIS A 188 2.04 -28.77 -30.71
N PRO A 189 0.93 -28.39 -30.04
CA PRO A 189 0.93 -27.22 -29.17
C PRO A 189 1.82 -27.48 -27.96
N LEU A 190 2.70 -26.53 -27.67
CA LEU A 190 3.57 -26.54 -26.49
C LEU A 190 2.88 -25.92 -25.29
N TYR A 191 2.13 -24.84 -25.55
CA TYR A 191 1.45 -24.09 -24.51
C TYR A 191 0.20 -23.42 -25.02
N LEU A 192 -0.64 -23.05 -24.06
CA LEU A 192 -1.85 -22.29 -24.27
C LEU A 192 -1.84 -21.06 -23.36
N ILE A 193 -1.61 -19.88 -23.94
CA ILE A 193 -1.65 -18.61 -23.21
C ILE A 193 -2.94 -17.88 -23.56
N TYR A 194 -3.72 -17.52 -22.56
CA TYR A 194 -4.93 -16.73 -22.76
C TYR A 194 -4.59 -15.26 -22.82
N THR A 195 -4.97 -14.63 -23.93
CA THR A 195 -4.92 -13.17 -24.11
C THR A 195 -6.32 -12.59 -23.99
N SER A 196 -6.39 -11.27 -23.89
CA SER A 196 -7.66 -10.58 -23.97
C SER A 196 -8.28 -10.71 -25.38
N GLY A 197 -9.62 -10.73 -25.49
CA GLY A 197 -10.34 -10.91 -26.75
C GLY A 197 -11.21 -9.72 -27.16
N SER A 198 -11.05 -9.25 -28.40
CA SER A 198 -11.83 -8.16 -29.00
C SER A 198 -13.35 -8.36 -28.97
N THR A 199 -13.82 -9.61 -28.92
CA THR A 199 -15.26 -9.97 -28.90
C THR A 199 -15.84 -10.08 -27.49
N GLY A 200 -15.06 -9.84 -26.43
CA GLY A 200 -15.55 -9.92 -25.05
C GLY A 200 -15.05 -11.08 -24.22
N ALA A 201 -14.53 -12.15 -24.83
CA ALA A 201 -14.09 -13.34 -24.12
C ALA A 201 -12.58 -13.57 -24.30
N PRO A 202 -11.84 -14.02 -23.25
CA PRO A 202 -10.43 -14.36 -23.40
C PRO A 202 -10.23 -15.38 -24.51
N LYS A 203 -9.14 -15.22 -25.27
CA LYS A 203 -8.79 -16.10 -26.39
C LYS A 203 -7.51 -16.86 -26.10
N GLY A 204 -7.60 -18.19 -26.09
CA GLY A 204 -6.46 -19.07 -25.89
C GLY A 204 -5.59 -19.13 -27.15
N VAL A 205 -4.36 -18.67 -27.09
CA VAL A 205 -3.39 -18.74 -28.19
C VAL A 205 -2.64 -20.07 -28.12
N LEU A 206 -2.79 -20.90 -29.15
CA LEU A 206 -2.13 -22.19 -29.26
C LEU A 206 -0.76 -22.05 -29.93
N MET A 207 0.31 -22.09 -29.14
CA MET A 207 1.67 -21.97 -29.68
C MET A 207 2.26 -23.35 -30.00
N PRO A 208 2.65 -23.64 -31.25
CA PRO A 208 3.37 -24.86 -31.60
C PRO A 208 4.77 -24.90 -30.98
N ALA A 209 5.27 -26.10 -30.67
CA ALA A 209 6.64 -26.27 -30.17
C ALA A 209 7.70 -25.75 -31.16
N LEU A 210 7.47 -25.91 -32.46
CA LEU A 210 8.40 -25.47 -33.51
C LEU A 210 8.69 -23.96 -33.46
N SER A 211 7.68 -23.14 -33.15
CA SER A 211 7.81 -21.68 -33.06
C SER A 211 8.82 -21.31 -31.98
N LEU A 212 8.71 -21.92 -30.80
CA LEU A 212 9.63 -21.66 -29.70
C LEU A 212 11.00 -22.31 -29.91
N VAL A 213 11.09 -23.50 -30.51
CA VAL A 213 12.39 -24.09 -30.88
C VAL A 213 13.17 -23.17 -31.82
N ASN A 214 12.49 -22.50 -32.76
CA ASN A 214 13.10 -21.50 -33.63
C ASN A 214 13.62 -20.29 -32.84
N LEU A 215 12.81 -19.73 -31.95
CA LEU A 215 13.21 -18.61 -31.08
C LEU A 215 14.40 -18.98 -30.19
N LEU A 216 14.37 -20.17 -29.58
CA LEU A 216 15.46 -20.67 -28.74
C LEU A 216 16.74 -20.88 -29.53
N ALA A 217 16.65 -21.35 -30.78
CA ALA A 217 17.81 -21.47 -31.65
C ALA A 217 18.43 -20.10 -31.95
N TRP A 218 17.60 -19.10 -32.29
CA TRP A 218 18.06 -17.72 -32.47
C TRP A 218 18.71 -17.15 -31.21
N HIS A 219 18.07 -17.37 -30.06
CA HIS A 219 18.57 -16.93 -28.76
C HIS A 219 19.95 -17.51 -28.44
N GLY A 220 20.18 -18.79 -28.74
CA GLY A 220 21.47 -19.46 -28.48
C GLY A 220 22.67 -18.87 -29.24
N GLU A 221 22.44 -18.14 -30.33
CA GLU A 221 23.51 -17.45 -31.06
C GLU A 221 23.69 -15.98 -30.67
N ARG A 222 22.72 -15.41 -29.94
CA ARG A 222 22.72 -13.99 -29.57
C ARG A 222 23.12 -13.74 -28.12
N PHE A 223 22.85 -14.71 -27.25
CA PHE A 223 23.07 -14.62 -25.82
C PHE A 223 24.16 -15.61 -25.38
N ALA A 224 24.86 -15.28 -24.29
CA ALA A 224 25.80 -16.21 -23.66
C ALA A 224 25.09 -17.49 -23.19
N CYS A 225 25.73 -18.66 -23.32
CA CYS A 225 25.18 -19.97 -22.97
C CYS A 225 26.15 -20.74 -22.06
N GLY A 226 25.67 -21.83 -21.44
CA GLY A 226 26.47 -22.67 -20.56
C GLY A 226 26.19 -22.46 -19.06
N PRO A 227 26.80 -23.31 -18.20
CA PRO A 227 26.42 -23.45 -16.79
C PRO A 227 26.75 -22.23 -15.92
N ASP A 228 27.67 -21.38 -16.37
CA ASP A 228 28.07 -20.16 -15.65
C ASP A 228 27.12 -18.98 -15.90
N VAL A 229 26.16 -19.13 -16.82
CA VAL A 229 25.18 -18.09 -17.12
C VAL A 229 23.93 -18.30 -16.26
N VAL A 230 23.47 -17.23 -15.62
CA VAL A 230 22.28 -17.20 -14.76
C VAL A 230 21.20 -16.33 -15.38
N VAL A 231 20.03 -16.91 -15.60
CA VAL A 231 18.82 -16.22 -16.07
C VAL A 231 17.82 -16.12 -14.92
N ALA A 232 17.31 -14.93 -14.64
CA ALA A 232 16.24 -14.76 -13.65
C ALA A 232 14.86 -15.02 -14.26
N ASN A 233 14.03 -15.81 -13.56
CA ASN A 233 12.66 -16.06 -13.98
C ASN A 233 11.71 -15.00 -13.40
N LEU A 234 11.56 -13.86 -14.09
CA LEU A 234 10.87 -12.66 -13.59
C LEU A 234 9.51 -12.39 -14.25
N SER A 235 9.32 -12.88 -15.48
CA SER A 235 8.05 -12.71 -16.19
C SER A 235 6.93 -13.50 -15.51
N ALA A 236 5.74 -12.90 -15.41
CA ALA A 236 4.58 -13.56 -14.81
C ALA A 236 4.25 -14.88 -15.55
N ILE A 237 3.91 -15.93 -14.80
CA ILE A 237 3.76 -17.32 -15.31
C ILE A 237 2.68 -17.45 -16.41
N GLY A 238 1.71 -16.52 -16.43
CA GLY A 238 0.69 -16.42 -17.47
C GLY A 238 1.15 -15.76 -18.78
N PHE A 239 2.44 -15.44 -18.93
CA PHE A 239 3.02 -14.82 -20.13
C PHE A 239 3.98 -15.77 -20.84
N ASP A 240 3.99 -15.66 -22.16
CA ASP A 240 4.91 -16.37 -23.06
C ASP A 240 6.40 -16.10 -22.75
N PHE A 241 6.74 -14.91 -22.25
CA PHE A 241 8.10 -14.59 -21.80
C PHE A 241 8.61 -15.45 -20.64
N SER A 242 7.73 -15.88 -19.73
CA SER A 242 8.15 -16.80 -18.65
C SER A 242 8.64 -18.14 -19.21
N MET A 243 8.10 -18.56 -20.38
CA MET A 243 8.57 -19.74 -21.09
C MET A 243 9.84 -19.50 -21.86
N HIS A 244 10.00 -18.31 -22.42
CA HIS A 244 11.25 -17.91 -23.06
C HIS A 244 12.39 -17.98 -22.03
N GLU A 245 12.25 -17.33 -20.87
CA GLU A 245 13.23 -17.38 -19.77
C GLU A 245 13.57 -18.82 -19.36
N MET A 246 12.54 -19.61 -19.05
CA MET A 246 12.71 -20.99 -18.57
C MET A 246 13.39 -21.87 -19.62
N LEU A 247 12.91 -21.88 -20.85
CA LEU A 247 13.42 -22.78 -21.87
C LEU A 247 14.75 -22.31 -22.46
N ALA A 248 14.97 -20.99 -22.55
CA ALA A 248 16.27 -20.45 -22.92
C ALA A 248 17.35 -20.86 -21.92
N ALA A 249 17.02 -20.87 -20.62
CA ALA A 249 17.95 -21.36 -19.62
C ALA A 249 18.20 -22.87 -19.76
N LEU A 250 17.15 -23.67 -19.73
CA LEU A 250 17.26 -25.12 -19.66
C LEU A 250 17.84 -25.76 -20.94
N VAL A 251 17.45 -25.28 -22.13
CA VAL A 251 17.94 -25.82 -23.41
C VAL A 251 19.42 -25.49 -23.63
N HIS A 252 19.85 -24.29 -23.22
CA HIS A 252 21.23 -23.84 -23.42
C HIS A 252 22.15 -24.10 -22.23
N GLY A 253 21.70 -24.89 -21.26
CA GLY A 253 22.50 -25.31 -20.12
C GLY A 253 22.85 -24.21 -19.13
N LYS A 254 22.05 -23.15 -19.10
CA LYS A 254 22.15 -22.06 -18.12
C LYS A 254 21.48 -22.47 -16.81
N ARG A 255 21.80 -21.77 -15.74
CA ARG A 255 21.07 -21.84 -14.47
C ARG A 255 19.85 -20.90 -14.53
N LEU A 256 18.67 -21.42 -14.22
CA LEU A 256 17.46 -20.61 -14.00
C LEU A 256 17.33 -20.30 -12.51
N ALA A 257 17.43 -19.01 -12.16
CA ALA A 257 17.20 -18.54 -10.80
C ALA A 257 15.72 -18.13 -10.63
N VAL A 258 15.06 -18.67 -9.61
CA VAL A 258 13.61 -18.52 -9.39
C VAL A 258 13.38 -17.73 -8.10
N PRO A 259 12.98 -16.45 -8.16
CA PRO A 259 12.67 -15.68 -6.96
C PRO A 259 11.27 -16.02 -6.43
N THR A 260 11.01 -15.69 -5.17
CA THR A 260 9.63 -15.66 -4.64
C THR A 260 8.83 -14.51 -5.24
N GLU A 261 7.50 -14.61 -5.28
CA GLU A 261 6.65 -13.50 -5.76
C GLU A 261 6.82 -12.22 -4.90
N GLU A 262 7.09 -12.35 -3.60
CA GLU A 262 7.40 -11.21 -2.72
C GLU A 262 8.69 -10.51 -3.15
N THR A 263 9.77 -11.27 -3.42
CA THR A 263 11.05 -10.72 -3.89
C THR A 263 10.92 -10.10 -5.26
N ARG A 264 10.20 -10.74 -6.18
CA ARG A 264 9.97 -10.27 -7.55
C ARG A 264 9.21 -8.94 -7.62
N ARG A 265 8.35 -8.65 -6.63
CA ARG A 265 7.47 -7.45 -6.60
C ARG A 265 8.05 -6.27 -5.84
N ASP A 266 9.09 -6.48 -5.04
CA ASP A 266 9.78 -5.45 -4.28
C ASP A 266 11.08 -5.08 -5.01
N PRO A 267 11.19 -3.88 -5.61
CA PRO A 267 12.35 -3.50 -6.41
C PRO A 267 13.68 -3.56 -5.66
N VAL A 268 13.71 -3.19 -4.37
CA VAL A 268 14.94 -3.18 -3.57
C VAL A 268 15.35 -4.62 -3.23
N ARG A 269 14.39 -5.46 -2.83
CA ARG A 269 14.68 -6.89 -2.60
C ARG A 269 15.10 -7.60 -3.87
N LEU A 270 14.46 -7.28 -5.00
CA LEU A 270 14.80 -7.84 -6.30
C LEU A 270 16.24 -7.54 -6.66
N VAL A 271 16.69 -6.29 -6.56
CA VAL A 271 18.07 -5.90 -6.85
C VAL A 271 19.08 -6.66 -5.99
N HIS A 272 18.89 -6.71 -4.66
CA HIS A 272 19.79 -7.48 -3.79
C HIS A 272 19.77 -8.99 -4.10
N TRP A 273 18.63 -9.50 -4.54
CA TRP A 273 18.50 -10.89 -4.95
C TRP A 273 19.22 -11.16 -6.28
N LEU A 274 19.09 -10.27 -7.27
CA LEU A 274 19.80 -10.36 -8.55
C LEU A 274 21.32 -10.38 -8.35
N ASP A 275 21.82 -9.49 -7.50
CA ASP A 275 23.24 -9.40 -7.13
C ASP A 275 23.74 -10.70 -6.47
N ARG A 276 23.04 -11.15 -5.42
CA ARG A 276 23.37 -12.38 -4.68
C ARG A 276 23.41 -13.62 -5.58
N HIS A 277 22.47 -13.71 -6.51
CA HIS A 277 22.38 -14.83 -7.44
C HIS A 277 23.32 -14.71 -8.64
N GLY A 278 24.03 -13.58 -8.79
CA GLY A 278 24.94 -13.31 -9.90
C GLY A 278 24.22 -13.34 -11.24
N VAL A 279 23.02 -12.74 -11.31
CA VAL A 279 22.17 -12.83 -12.50
C VAL A 279 22.80 -12.10 -13.68
N ASN A 280 22.91 -12.80 -14.82
CA ASN A 280 23.43 -12.24 -16.06
C ASN A 280 22.35 -11.69 -16.98
N GLN A 281 21.14 -12.26 -16.95
CA GLN A 281 20.09 -11.94 -17.89
C GLN A 281 18.75 -11.74 -17.19
N VAL A 282 18.15 -10.58 -17.43
CA VAL A 282 16.81 -10.24 -16.95
C VAL A 282 15.89 -9.93 -18.12
N PHE A 283 14.65 -10.42 -18.02
CA PHE A 283 13.59 -10.14 -18.97
C PHE A 283 12.48 -9.42 -18.22
N LEU A 284 12.26 -8.14 -18.53
CA LEU A 284 11.34 -7.29 -17.79
C LEU A 284 10.66 -6.28 -18.74
N PRO A 285 9.41 -5.88 -18.49
CA PRO A 285 8.83 -4.68 -19.08
C PRO A 285 9.68 -3.44 -18.77
N ASN A 286 9.70 -2.45 -19.66
CA ASN A 286 10.45 -1.20 -19.52
C ASN A 286 10.18 -0.51 -18.18
N VAL A 287 8.92 -0.46 -17.74
CA VAL A 287 8.57 0.15 -16.44
C VAL A 287 9.23 -0.55 -15.24
N LEU A 288 9.40 -1.87 -15.29
CA LEU A 288 10.07 -2.62 -14.23
C LEU A 288 11.59 -2.53 -14.34
N ILE A 289 12.12 -2.35 -15.56
CA ILE A 289 13.54 -2.06 -15.78
C ILE A 289 13.91 -0.72 -15.13
N GLU A 290 13.14 0.34 -15.38
CA GLU A 290 13.38 1.65 -14.75
C GLU A 290 13.35 1.54 -13.22
N SER A 291 12.32 0.88 -12.68
CA SER A 291 12.20 0.66 -11.23
C SER A 291 13.37 -0.15 -10.65
N MET A 292 13.88 -1.14 -11.39
CA MET A 292 15.05 -1.92 -10.99
C MET A 292 16.32 -1.07 -11.02
N CYS A 293 16.52 -0.27 -12.07
CA CYS A 293 17.68 0.62 -12.21
C CYS A 293 17.71 1.68 -11.10
N GLU A 294 16.56 2.31 -10.79
CA GLU A 294 16.43 3.28 -9.70
C GLU A 294 16.70 2.62 -8.33
N ALA A 295 16.12 1.44 -8.08
CA ALA A 295 16.35 0.71 -6.83
C ALA A 295 17.81 0.25 -6.68
N ALA A 296 18.50 -0.10 -7.78
CA ALA A 296 19.92 -0.46 -7.77
C ALA A 296 20.80 0.73 -7.34
N GLU A 297 20.51 1.90 -7.89
CA GLU A 297 21.20 3.14 -7.50
C GLU A 297 20.93 3.51 -6.04
N GLU A 298 19.65 3.53 -5.62
CA GLU A 298 19.25 3.88 -4.25
C GLU A 298 19.84 2.92 -3.21
N ALA A 299 19.92 1.63 -3.53
CA ALA A 299 20.50 0.61 -2.66
C ALA A 299 22.03 0.54 -2.73
N GLY A 300 22.66 1.24 -3.67
CA GLY A 300 24.11 1.19 -3.90
C GLY A 300 24.60 -0.19 -4.35
N VAL A 301 23.77 -0.93 -5.11
CA VAL A 301 24.08 -2.26 -5.63
C VAL A 301 24.41 -2.14 -7.11
N ALA A 302 25.62 -2.53 -7.50
CA ALA A 302 26.08 -2.40 -8.88
C ALA A 302 25.34 -3.36 -9.83
N LEU A 303 25.16 -4.64 -9.45
CA LEU A 303 24.73 -5.71 -10.37
C LEU A 303 25.80 -6.04 -11.43
N ASP A 304 27.07 -6.14 -11.02
CA ASP A 304 28.22 -6.41 -11.91
C ASP A 304 28.08 -7.69 -12.76
N GLY A 305 27.25 -8.65 -12.33
CA GLY A 305 26.97 -9.87 -13.08
C GLY A 305 26.08 -9.65 -14.31
N LEU A 306 25.33 -8.56 -14.37
CA LEU A 306 24.28 -8.33 -15.36
C LEU A 306 24.88 -7.96 -16.73
N THR A 307 24.64 -8.79 -17.75
CA THR A 307 25.15 -8.59 -19.12
C THR A 307 24.06 -8.25 -20.12
N ASP A 308 22.81 -8.63 -19.86
CA ASP A 308 21.69 -8.44 -20.79
C ASP A 308 20.42 -7.99 -20.06
N ILE A 309 19.89 -6.83 -20.45
CA ILE A 309 18.53 -6.38 -20.12
C ILE A 309 17.66 -6.56 -21.36
N VAL A 310 16.66 -7.43 -21.26
CA VAL A 310 15.75 -7.72 -22.36
C VAL A 310 14.35 -7.22 -22.03
N GLN A 311 13.79 -6.46 -22.97
CA GLN A 311 12.45 -5.89 -22.86
C GLN A 311 11.61 -6.28 -24.07
N SER A 312 10.31 -6.50 -23.83
CA SER A 312 9.30 -6.67 -24.88
C SER A 312 7.93 -6.26 -24.34
N GLY A 313 6.90 -6.32 -25.18
CA GLY A 313 5.51 -6.07 -24.78
C GLY A 313 5.10 -4.59 -24.70
N GLU A 314 6.03 -3.65 -24.54
CA GLU A 314 5.79 -2.19 -24.52
C GLU A 314 6.88 -1.41 -25.30
N PRO A 315 6.69 -0.11 -25.61
CA PRO A 315 7.78 0.69 -26.17
C PRO A 315 8.93 0.82 -25.16
N LEU A 316 10.17 0.51 -25.57
CA LEU A 316 11.35 0.83 -24.78
C LEU A 316 11.50 2.35 -24.70
N VAL A 317 11.53 2.89 -23.49
CA VAL A 317 11.77 4.31 -23.22
C VAL A 317 12.99 4.39 -22.32
N LEU A 318 14.05 5.02 -22.83
CA LEU A 318 15.27 5.26 -22.07
C LEU A 318 15.06 6.46 -21.13
N GLY A 319 14.52 6.19 -19.95
CA GLY A 319 14.42 7.13 -18.83
C GLY A 319 15.79 7.45 -18.21
N GLU A 320 15.82 8.40 -17.28
CA GLU A 320 17.09 8.84 -16.70
C GLU A 320 17.73 7.76 -15.80
N GLY A 321 16.91 6.96 -15.10
CA GLY A 321 17.37 5.83 -14.28
C GLY A 321 18.09 4.78 -15.13
N MET A 322 17.43 4.27 -16.18
CA MET A 322 18.04 3.32 -17.11
C MET A 322 19.27 3.91 -17.82
N ARG A 323 19.23 5.18 -18.27
CA ARG A 323 20.40 5.82 -18.91
C ARG A 323 21.60 5.91 -17.97
N ARG A 324 21.39 6.23 -16.69
CA ARG A 324 22.45 6.27 -15.70
C ARG A 324 23.02 4.88 -15.44
N PHE A 325 22.14 3.92 -15.20
CA PHE A 325 22.51 2.53 -14.97
C PHE A 325 23.34 1.96 -16.13
N VAL A 326 22.92 2.19 -17.38
CA VAL A 326 23.65 1.74 -18.57
C VAL A 326 25.03 2.41 -18.69
N ARG A 327 25.17 3.69 -18.34
CA ARG A 327 26.48 4.39 -18.35
C ARG A 327 27.46 3.82 -17.33
N GLU A 328 26.97 3.29 -16.22
CA GLU A 328 27.77 2.73 -15.14
C GLU A 328 28.18 1.27 -15.40
N HIS A 329 27.55 0.61 -16.38
CA HIS A 329 27.78 -0.80 -16.73
C HIS A 329 28.28 -0.94 -18.18
N PRO A 330 29.55 -0.58 -18.46
CA PRO A 330 30.14 -0.79 -19.78
C PRO A 330 30.13 -2.27 -20.14
N GLY A 331 29.70 -2.60 -21.36
CA GLY A 331 29.50 -3.98 -21.82
C GLY A 331 28.12 -4.58 -21.56
N LEU A 332 27.23 -3.88 -20.84
CA LEU A 332 25.81 -4.24 -20.74
C LEU A 332 25.13 -4.10 -22.12
N ARG A 333 24.31 -5.07 -22.50
CA ARG A 333 23.49 -5.00 -23.72
C ARG A 333 22.03 -4.76 -23.39
N VAL A 334 21.44 -3.80 -24.09
CA VAL A 334 20.00 -3.50 -24.01
C VAL A 334 19.31 -4.07 -25.24
N HIS A 335 18.29 -4.88 -25.00
CA HIS A 335 17.51 -5.53 -26.03
C HIS A 335 16.07 -5.02 -26.00
N ASN A 336 15.57 -4.56 -27.16
CA ASN A 336 14.16 -4.27 -27.36
C ASN A 336 13.60 -5.26 -28.37
N HIS A 337 12.84 -6.23 -27.89
CA HIS A 337 12.16 -7.21 -28.70
C HIS A 337 10.73 -6.73 -29.00
N TYR A 338 10.24 -7.08 -30.19
CA TYR A 338 8.84 -6.86 -30.54
C TYR A 338 8.17 -8.20 -30.85
N GLY A 339 7.05 -8.41 -30.18
CA GLY A 339 6.30 -9.65 -30.17
C GLY A 339 4.84 -9.43 -29.77
N ALA A 340 4.03 -10.42 -30.10
CA ALA A 340 2.67 -10.65 -29.64
C ALA A 340 2.56 -12.12 -29.29
N THR A 341 1.61 -12.50 -28.45
CA THR A 341 1.44 -13.91 -28.07
C THR A 341 1.18 -14.81 -29.28
N GLU A 342 0.55 -14.29 -30.33
CA GLU A 342 0.29 -15.00 -31.58
C GLU A 342 1.53 -15.31 -32.43
N MET A 343 2.69 -14.75 -32.10
CA MET A 343 3.93 -14.97 -32.86
C MET A 343 5.23 -14.99 -32.04
N GLN A 344 5.14 -14.81 -30.72
CA GLN A 344 6.20 -14.78 -29.69
C GLN A 344 7.57 -14.32 -30.20
N ASP A 345 7.86 -13.02 -30.04
CA ASP A 345 9.08 -12.32 -30.50
C ASP A 345 9.43 -12.55 -31.99
N VAL A 346 9.31 -11.49 -32.79
CA VAL A 346 9.50 -11.55 -34.25
C VAL A 346 10.54 -10.58 -34.77
N THR A 347 10.82 -9.52 -34.02
CA THR A 347 11.98 -8.64 -34.27
C THR A 347 12.73 -8.36 -32.98
N ALA A 348 14.02 -8.08 -33.09
CA ALA A 348 14.85 -7.66 -31.98
C ALA A 348 15.79 -6.54 -32.41
N TRP A 349 15.86 -5.52 -31.57
CA TRP A 349 16.90 -4.49 -31.57
C TRP A 349 17.84 -4.77 -30.41
N ILE A 350 19.14 -4.73 -30.68
CA ILE A 350 20.19 -5.01 -29.70
C ILE A 350 21.18 -3.86 -29.77
N CYS A 351 21.49 -3.29 -28.62
CA CYS A 351 22.43 -2.17 -28.53
C CYS A 351 23.34 -2.35 -27.33
N ASP A 352 24.63 -2.18 -27.56
CA ASP A 352 25.62 -2.11 -26.48
C ASP A 352 25.46 -0.78 -25.74
N ALA A 353 25.67 -0.80 -24.42
CA ALA A 353 25.65 0.36 -23.55
C ALA A 353 26.45 1.55 -24.11
N ASP A 354 27.64 1.25 -24.65
CA ASP A 354 28.60 2.23 -25.16
C ASP A 354 28.10 2.94 -26.44
N THR A 355 27.10 2.37 -27.12
CA THR A 355 26.55 2.89 -28.38
C THR A 355 25.05 3.20 -28.29
N LEU A 356 24.55 3.36 -27.05
CA LEU A 356 23.13 3.52 -26.77
C LEU A 356 22.48 4.61 -27.64
N ARG A 357 21.55 4.18 -28.49
CA ARG A 357 20.79 5.03 -29.42
C ARG A 357 19.28 4.90 -29.15
N PRO A 358 18.44 5.80 -29.68
CA PRO A 358 16.99 5.67 -29.57
C PRO A 358 16.53 4.28 -30.04
N PRO A 359 15.71 3.58 -29.25
CA PRO A 359 15.41 2.18 -29.53
C PRO A 359 14.39 2.02 -30.65
N ALA A 360 14.70 1.12 -31.59
CA ALA A 360 13.77 0.63 -32.60
C ALA A 360 13.17 -0.72 -32.16
N ALA A 361 12.16 -1.23 -32.87
CA ALA A 361 11.72 -2.62 -32.74
C ALA A 361 12.69 -3.61 -33.43
N GLY A 362 13.64 -3.09 -34.21
CA GLY A 362 14.79 -3.84 -34.71
C GLY A 362 14.52 -4.64 -35.97
N THR A 363 15.27 -5.73 -36.15
CA THR A 363 15.23 -6.56 -37.37
C THR A 363 14.57 -7.91 -37.11
N PRO A 364 13.99 -8.56 -38.14
CA PRO A 364 13.36 -9.87 -37.99
C PRO A 364 14.27 -10.94 -37.37
N LEU A 365 13.66 -11.88 -36.64
CA LEU A 365 14.29 -13.11 -36.15
C LEU A 365 14.37 -14.17 -37.26
N TRP A 366 15.11 -15.26 -37.03
CA TRP A 366 15.23 -16.34 -38.03
C TRP A 366 13.88 -16.90 -38.43
N ASN A 367 13.76 -17.26 -39.71
CA ASN A 367 12.55 -17.87 -40.28
C ASN A 367 11.27 -17.05 -40.06
N THR A 368 11.44 -15.73 -39.91
CA THR A 368 10.37 -14.76 -39.73
C THR A 368 10.51 -13.68 -40.80
N ARG A 369 9.37 -13.33 -41.41
CA ARG A 369 9.24 -12.27 -42.41
C ARG A 369 8.30 -11.20 -41.89
N VAL A 370 8.72 -9.95 -42.02
CA VAL A 370 7.94 -8.77 -41.64
C VAL A 370 7.52 -8.03 -42.90
N HIS A 371 6.22 -7.76 -43.02
CA HIS A 371 5.60 -7.06 -44.14
C HIS A 371 4.90 -5.81 -43.62
N LEU A 372 5.13 -4.68 -44.30
CA LEU A 372 4.37 -3.45 -44.09
C LEU A 372 3.49 -3.23 -45.30
N LEU A 373 2.18 -3.33 -45.11
CA LEU A 373 1.21 -3.38 -46.19
C LEU A 373 0.20 -2.22 -46.11
N ASP A 374 -0.31 -1.81 -47.27
CA ASP A 374 -1.48 -0.94 -47.36
C ASP A 374 -2.79 -1.73 -47.18
N ARG A 375 -3.93 -1.03 -47.31
CA ARG A 375 -5.27 -1.62 -47.13
C ARG A 375 -5.63 -2.66 -48.20
N GLU A 376 -4.94 -2.62 -49.34
CA GLU A 376 -5.10 -3.54 -50.46
C GLU A 376 -4.08 -4.69 -50.40
N LEU A 377 -3.38 -4.86 -49.26
CA LEU A 377 -2.32 -5.86 -49.03
C LEU A 377 -1.11 -5.70 -49.97
N ARG A 378 -0.79 -4.47 -50.37
CA ARG A 378 0.40 -4.18 -51.19
C ARG A 378 1.52 -3.64 -50.30
N PRO A 379 2.79 -4.03 -50.52
CA PRO A 379 3.90 -3.51 -49.75
C PRO A 379 4.04 -1.99 -49.88
N VAL A 380 4.27 -1.30 -48.77
CA VAL A 380 4.59 0.13 -48.76
C VAL A 380 6.11 0.36 -48.90
N PRO A 381 6.56 1.48 -49.50
CA PRO A 381 7.99 1.82 -49.56
C PRO A 381 8.61 2.06 -48.18
N ASP A 382 9.94 1.93 -48.09
CA ASP A 382 10.69 2.29 -46.88
C ASP A 382 10.41 3.75 -46.46
N GLY A 383 10.35 3.99 -45.15
CA GLY A 383 9.96 5.28 -44.57
C GLY A 383 8.45 5.57 -44.55
N VAL A 384 7.63 4.82 -45.30
CA VAL A 384 6.16 4.96 -45.31
C VAL A 384 5.53 4.07 -44.24
N ALA A 385 4.55 4.62 -43.53
CA ALA A 385 3.79 3.86 -42.54
C ALA A 385 2.85 2.84 -43.22
N GLY A 386 2.86 1.59 -42.75
CA GLY A 386 1.98 0.53 -43.20
C GLY A 386 1.45 -0.33 -42.05
N ASP A 387 0.37 -1.07 -42.30
CA ASP A 387 -0.14 -2.08 -41.38
C ASP A 387 0.88 -3.23 -41.31
N LEU A 388 1.22 -3.67 -40.10
CA LEU A 388 2.23 -4.69 -39.85
C LEU A 388 1.65 -6.11 -39.93
N TYR A 389 2.26 -6.93 -40.78
CA TYR A 389 1.98 -8.35 -40.92
C TYR A 389 3.24 -9.18 -40.72
N VAL A 390 3.09 -10.34 -40.11
CA VAL A 390 4.21 -11.26 -39.87
C VAL A 390 3.91 -12.61 -40.49
N SER A 391 4.85 -13.19 -41.22
CA SER A 391 4.78 -14.59 -41.64
C SER A 391 6.02 -15.37 -41.24
N GLY A 392 5.93 -16.70 -41.28
CA GLY A 392 7.05 -17.57 -40.93
C GLY A 392 6.72 -18.58 -39.83
N VAL A 393 7.77 -19.19 -39.27
CA VAL A 393 7.65 -20.31 -38.33
C VAL A 393 7.21 -19.89 -36.93
N GLY A 394 7.42 -18.62 -36.57
CA GLY A 394 7.04 -18.07 -35.26
C GLY A 394 5.53 -18.01 -35.03
N LEU A 395 4.70 -18.15 -36.06
CA LEU A 395 3.25 -18.03 -35.93
C LEU A 395 2.62 -19.14 -35.07
N ALA A 396 1.73 -18.72 -34.19
CA ALA A 396 0.82 -19.61 -33.48
C ALA A 396 -0.05 -20.41 -34.46
N ARG A 397 -0.59 -21.53 -33.98
CA ARG A 397 -1.57 -22.31 -34.74
C ARG A 397 -2.83 -21.49 -35.00
N GLY A 398 -3.23 -20.70 -34.01
CA GLY A 398 -4.44 -19.87 -34.03
C GLY A 398 -5.02 -19.74 -32.63
N TYR A 399 -6.29 -19.36 -32.57
CA TYR A 399 -7.04 -19.25 -31.33
C TYR A 399 -7.85 -20.53 -31.07
N LEU A 400 -7.70 -21.11 -29.88
CA LEU A 400 -8.43 -22.28 -29.43
C LEU A 400 -9.94 -22.03 -29.54
N ASN A 401 -10.69 -22.98 -30.12
CA ASN A 401 -12.14 -22.92 -30.29
C ASN A 401 -12.68 -21.67 -31.00
N ARG A 402 -11.84 -20.91 -31.73
CA ARG A 402 -12.22 -19.69 -32.45
C ARG A 402 -11.73 -19.70 -33.91
N PRO A 403 -12.24 -20.60 -34.76
CA PRO A 403 -11.81 -20.69 -36.16
C PRO A 403 -12.12 -19.41 -36.97
N GLY A 404 -13.25 -18.74 -36.72
CA GLY A 404 -13.61 -17.48 -37.39
C GLY A 404 -12.60 -16.36 -37.11
N LEU A 405 -12.30 -16.12 -35.83
CA LEU A 405 -11.30 -15.12 -35.42
C LEU A 405 -9.90 -15.49 -35.91
N THR A 406 -9.58 -16.79 -35.94
CA THR A 406 -8.32 -17.29 -36.50
C THR A 406 -8.22 -16.93 -37.98
N ALA A 407 -9.28 -17.16 -38.77
CA ALA A 407 -9.29 -16.81 -40.19
C ALA A 407 -9.25 -15.30 -40.46
N GLU A 408 -9.76 -14.47 -39.54
CA GLU A 408 -9.69 -13.00 -39.63
C GLU A 408 -8.26 -12.47 -39.44
N ARG A 409 -7.47 -13.10 -38.56
CA ARG A 409 -6.13 -12.60 -38.19
C ARG A 409 -4.98 -13.37 -38.82
N PHE A 410 -5.11 -14.69 -38.99
CA PHE A 410 -4.11 -15.56 -39.62
C PHE A 410 -4.51 -15.80 -41.08
N LEU A 411 -4.24 -14.79 -41.91
CA LEU A 411 -4.58 -14.74 -43.32
C LEU A 411 -3.67 -15.66 -44.16
N PRO A 412 -4.10 -16.09 -45.35
CA PRO A 412 -3.19 -16.62 -46.36
C PRO A 412 -2.07 -15.60 -46.66
N ASP A 413 -0.82 -16.05 -46.74
CA ASP A 413 0.32 -15.21 -47.11
C ASP A 413 0.48 -15.17 -48.64
N PRO A 414 0.17 -14.06 -49.34
CA PRO A 414 0.30 -13.98 -50.79
C PRO A 414 1.77 -13.84 -51.25
N PHE A 415 2.71 -13.61 -50.33
CA PHE A 415 4.13 -13.40 -50.63
C PHE A 415 4.96 -14.68 -50.45
N GLY A 416 4.44 -15.66 -49.70
CA GLY A 416 5.06 -16.95 -49.44
C GLY A 416 4.64 -18.08 -50.40
N GLU A 417 5.12 -19.28 -50.11
CA GLU A 417 4.70 -20.50 -50.81
C GLU A 417 3.21 -20.81 -50.58
N PRO A 418 2.53 -21.48 -51.54
CA PRO A 418 1.13 -21.89 -51.37
C PRO A 418 0.88 -22.61 -50.04
N GLY A 419 -0.13 -22.16 -49.30
CA GLY A 419 -0.50 -22.71 -47.99
C GLY A 419 0.20 -22.06 -46.79
N ARG A 420 1.11 -21.10 -47.00
CA ARG A 420 1.65 -20.26 -45.91
C ARG A 420 0.60 -19.26 -45.40
N ARG A 421 0.82 -18.79 -44.17
CA ARG A 421 -0.05 -17.85 -43.47
C ARG A 421 0.76 -16.65 -43.00
N MET A 422 0.11 -15.50 -42.94
CA MET A 422 0.59 -14.29 -42.30
C MET A 422 -0.40 -13.86 -41.20
N TYR A 423 0.11 -13.29 -40.12
CA TYR A 423 -0.68 -12.77 -39.02
C TYR A 423 -0.75 -11.24 -39.11
N ARG A 424 -1.97 -10.69 -39.09
CA ARG A 424 -2.24 -9.26 -39.01
C ARG A 424 -2.14 -8.79 -37.56
N THR A 425 -1.13 -7.98 -37.24
CA THR A 425 -0.83 -7.62 -35.84
C THR A 425 -1.73 -6.52 -35.27
N GLY A 426 -2.27 -5.67 -36.15
CA GLY A 426 -2.98 -4.44 -35.78
C GLY A 426 -2.06 -3.29 -35.37
N ASP A 427 -0.75 -3.47 -35.46
CA ASP A 427 0.23 -2.40 -35.26
C ASP A 427 0.53 -1.69 -36.60
N VAL A 428 0.82 -0.39 -36.52
CA VAL A 428 1.31 0.41 -37.66
C VAL A 428 2.79 0.65 -37.44
N ALA A 429 3.60 0.42 -38.48
CA ALA A 429 5.04 0.58 -38.40
C ALA A 429 5.62 1.12 -39.71
N ARG A 430 6.89 1.51 -39.68
CA ARG A 430 7.68 1.88 -40.86
C ARG A 430 9.09 1.31 -40.74
N TRP A 431 9.78 1.14 -41.87
CA TRP A 431 11.22 0.93 -41.89
C TRP A 431 11.95 2.27 -41.81
N ASN A 432 12.96 2.37 -40.96
CA ASN A 432 13.81 3.56 -40.87
C ASN A 432 15.00 3.48 -41.85
N GLY A 433 15.82 4.55 -41.87
CA GLY A 433 16.99 4.64 -42.76
C GLY A 433 18.06 3.58 -42.49
N ASP A 434 18.10 3.03 -41.27
CA ASP A 434 19.02 1.97 -40.85
C ASP A 434 18.46 0.56 -41.13
N GLY A 435 17.24 0.50 -41.67
CA GLY A 435 16.58 -0.76 -41.99
C GLY A 435 15.99 -1.51 -40.79
N GLU A 436 15.80 -0.81 -39.67
CA GLU A 436 15.17 -1.29 -38.46
C GLU A 436 13.67 -0.91 -38.46
N LEU A 437 12.85 -1.73 -37.81
CA LEU A 437 11.41 -1.51 -37.70
C LEU A 437 11.12 -0.46 -36.64
N GLU A 438 10.34 0.57 -36.97
CA GLU A 438 9.83 1.57 -36.04
C GLU A 438 8.32 1.41 -35.86
N CYS A 439 7.88 1.08 -34.65
CA CYS A 439 6.46 0.98 -34.31
C CYS A 439 5.87 2.39 -34.06
N LEU A 440 4.84 2.74 -34.83
CA LEU A 440 4.20 4.06 -34.80
C LEU A 440 2.91 4.09 -33.97
N GLY A 441 2.47 2.93 -33.48
CA GLY A 441 1.23 2.78 -32.71
C GLY A 441 0.37 1.67 -33.28
N ARG A 442 -0.95 1.81 -33.10
CA ARG A 442 -1.92 0.78 -33.48
C ARG A 442 -2.97 1.34 -34.43
N SER A 443 -3.37 0.50 -35.38
CA SER A 443 -4.51 0.76 -36.27
C SER A 443 -5.84 0.33 -35.64
N ASP A 444 -5.80 -0.48 -34.58
CA ASP A 444 -6.96 -0.98 -33.84
C ASP A 444 -7.06 -0.40 -32.42
N ASN A 445 -8.10 -0.80 -31.68
CA ASN A 445 -8.41 -0.28 -30.34
C ASN A 445 -7.66 -1.01 -29.20
N GLN A 446 -6.67 -1.86 -29.48
CA GLN A 446 -5.87 -2.48 -28.42
C GLN A 446 -4.88 -1.48 -27.81
N VAL A 447 -4.49 -1.72 -26.56
CA VAL A 447 -3.48 -0.92 -25.88
C VAL A 447 -2.47 -1.78 -25.15
N LYS A 448 -1.25 -1.27 -25.00
CA LYS A 448 -0.20 -1.87 -24.18
C LYS A 448 -0.16 -1.15 -22.83
N LEU A 449 -0.35 -1.88 -21.73
CA LEU A 449 -0.41 -1.36 -20.36
C LEU A 449 0.51 -2.19 -19.46
N ASN A 450 1.58 -1.62 -18.89
CA ASN A 450 2.51 -2.31 -17.98
C ASN A 450 3.04 -3.66 -18.54
N GLY A 451 3.38 -3.71 -19.83
CA GLY A 451 3.76 -4.95 -20.53
C GLY A 451 2.61 -5.87 -20.99
N PHE A 452 1.35 -5.56 -20.68
CA PHE A 452 0.18 -6.36 -21.06
C PHE A 452 -0.50 -5.84 -22.33
N ARG A 453 -0.87 -6.74 -23.24
CA ARG A 453 -1.74 -6.43 -24.39
C ARG A 453 -3.20 -6.54 -23.97
N VAL A 454 -3.88 -5.40 -23.93
CA VAL A 454 -5.27 -5.27 -23.46
C VAL A 454 -6.19 -4.89 -24.61
N GLU A 455 -7.20 -5.71 -24.84
CA GLU A 455 -8.34 -5.41 -25.70
C GLU A 455 -9.37 -4.64 -24.89
N LEU A 456 -9.52 -3.35 -25.18
CA LEU A 456 -10.50 -2.49 -24.52
C LEU A 456 -11.93 -3.03 -24.71
N GLY A 457 -12.19 -3.64 -25.87
CA GLY A 457 -13.45 -4.31 -26.20
C GLY A 457 -13.84 -5.45 -25.25
N GLU A 458 -12.87 -6.15 -24.63
CA GLU A 458 -13.18 -7.19 -23.63
C GLU A 458 -13.82 -6.58 -22.39
N VAL A 459 -13.23 -5.48 -21.93
CA VAL A 459 -13.72 -4.73 -20.78
C VAL A 459 -15.09 -4.10 -21.12
N GLU A 460 -15.23 -3.51 -22.30
CA GLU A 460 -16.48 -2.93 -22.79
C GLU A 460 -17.60 -3.96 -22.96
N ALA A 461 -17.29 -5.20 -23.35
CA ALA A 461 -18.28 -6.26 -23.50
C ALA A 461 -18.82 -6.71 -22.14
N HIS A 462 -17.94 -7.00 -21.18
CA HIS A 462 -18.35 -7.35 -19.82
C HIS A 462 -19.17 -6.23 -19.16
N LEU A 463 -18.83 -4.96 -19.45
CA LEU A 463 -19.64 -3.80 -19.04
C LEU A 463 -21.01 -3.77 -19.72
N ARG A 464 -21.12 -4.12 -21.01
CA ARG A 464 -22.39 -4.14 -21.76
C ARG A 464 -23.29 -5.34 -21.45
N GLU A 465 -22.75 -6.42 -20.89
CA GLU A 465 -23.56 -7.53 -20.38
C GLU A 465 -24.40 -7.13 -19.15
N ARG A 466 -24.07 -6.01 -18.52
CA ARG A 466 -24.76 -5.51 -17.33
C ARG A 466 -26.06 -4.83 -17.75
N PRO A 467 -27.24 -5.26 -17.25
CA PRO A 467 -28.54 -4.71 -17.66
C PRO A 467 -28.67 -3.19 -17.51
N GLU A 468 -27.94 -2.59 -16.58
CA GLU A 468 -27.93 -1.17 -16.28
C GLU A 468 -27.07 -0.32 -17.24
N VAL A 469 -26.21 -0.93 -18.08
CA VAL A 469 -25.31 -0.24 -19.01
C VAL A 469 -25.82 -0.35 -20.45
N ALA A 470 -26.20 0.77 -21.06
CA ALA A 470 -26.58 0.79 -22.49
C ALA A 470 -25.37 0.83 -23.42
N ARG A 471 -24.35 1.63 -23.07
CA ARG A 471 -23.14 1.80 -23.88
C ARG A 471 -21.93 1.94 -22.97
N ALA A 472 -20.78 1.42 -23.38
CA ALA A 472 -19.51 1.52 -22.67
C ALA A 472 -18.37 1.82 -23.64
N VAL A 473 -17.40 2.61 -23.20
CA VAL A 473 -16.15 2.91 -23.91
C VAL A 473 -15.01 2.90 -22.89
N VAL A 474 -13.91 2.20 -23.16
CA VAL A 474 -12.74 2.15 -22.26
C VAL A 474 -11.55 2.77 -22.96
N LEU A 475 -10.71 3.52 -22.24
CA LEU A 475 -9.53 4.20 -22.77
C LEU A 475 -8.36 4.20 -21.77
N PRO A 476 -7.11 4.17 -22.24
CA PRO A 476 -5.96 4.44 -21.38
C PRO A 476 -5.84 5.93 -21.05
N ARG A 477 -5.48 6.27 -19.82
CA ARG A 477 -5.13 7.62 -19.35
C ARG A 477 -3.85 7.59 -18.53
N GLU A 478 -3.11 8.69 -18.52
CA GLU A 478 -1.95 8.86 -17.64
C GLU A 478 -2.42 9.18 -16.21
N ASN A 479 -1.73 8.64 -15.21
CA ASN A 479 -1.92 8.97 -13.81
C ASN A 479 -1.02 10.16 -13.40
N ALA A 480 -1.18 10.67 -12.17
CA ALA A 480 -0.42 11.82 -11.66
C ALA A 480 1.11 11.60 -11.59
N ARG A 481 1.59 10.37 -11.76
CA ARG A 481 3.01 9.99 -11.77
C ARG A 481 3.52 9.56 -13.16
N GLY A 482 2.73 9.75 -14.23
CA GLY A 482 3.11 9.44 -15.62
C GLY A 482 2.90 7.98 -16.08
N GLY A 483 2.36 7.09 -15.23
CA GLY A 483 2.01 5.72 -15.60
C GLY A 483 0.64 5.62 -16.30
N LYS A 484 0.47 4.67 -17.24
CA LYS A 484 -0.83 4.44 -17.91
C LYS A 484 -1.76 3.57 -17.08
N GLN A 485 -3.05 3.92 -17.04
CA GLN A 485 -4.14 3.17 -16.42
C GLN A 485 -5.40 3.17 -17.29
N LEU A 486 -6.28 2.17 -17.15
CA LEU A 486 -7.54 2.10 -17.91
C LEU A 486 -8.65 2.86 -17.20
N ILE A 487 -9.43 3.65 -17.94
CA ILE A 487 -10.64 4.33 -17.47
C ILE A 487 -11.81 3.88 -18.35
N ALA A 488 -12.89 3.43 -17.72
CA ALA A 488 -14.14 3.07 -18.39
C ALA A 488 -15.13 4.23 -18.32
N TYR A 489 -15.87 4.47 -19.40
CA TYR A 489 -16.95 5.44 -19.49
C TYR A 489 -18.24 4.71 -19.88
N VAL A 490 -19.32 4.92 -19.14
CA VAL A 490 -20.58 4.19 -19.33
C VAL A 490 -21.78 5.12 -19.46
N VAL A 491 -22.74 4.76 -20.31
CA VAL A 491 -24.04 5.42 -20.46
C VAL A 491 -25.13 4.49 -19.90
N PRO A 492 -25.99 4.97 -18.99
CA PRO A 492 -27.08 4.18 -18.40
C PRO A 492 -28.08 3.64 -19.44
N ALA A 493 -28.63 2.44 -19.22
CA ALA A 493 -29.74 1.89 -20.00
C ALA A 493 -31.13 2.42 -19.59
N GLY A 494 -31.23 3.02 -18.40
CA GLY A 494 -32.45 3.60 -17.87
C GLY A 494 -32.18 4.91 -17.11
N PRO A 495 -33.19 5.47 -16.43
CA PRO A 495 -33.06 6.73 -15.69
C PRO A 495 -32.14 6.64 -14.46
N ALA A 496 -31.82 5.43 -14.00
CA ALA A 496 -30.94 5.18 -12.87
C ALA A 496 -29.47 5.12 -13.31
N ARG A 497 -28.58 5.77 -12.55
CA ARG A 497 -27.14 5.78 -12.78
C ARG A 497 -26.50 4.43 -12.39
N PRO A 498 -25.75 3.75 -13.29
CA PRO A 498 -25.01 2.54 -12.97
C PRO A 498 -23.99 2.78 -11.85
N ASP A 499 -23.95 1.87 -10.89
CA ASP A 499 -22.99 1.93 -9.79
C ASP A 499 -21.58 1.59 -10.32
N SER A 500 -20.75 2.63 -10.41
CA SER A 500 -19.42 2.57 -11.00
C SER A 500 -18.48 1.62 -10.26
N ARG A 501 -18.63 1.50 -8.94
CA ARG A 501 -17.83 0.61 -8.11
C ARG A 501 -18.32 -0.83 -8.24
N ALA A 502 -19.64 -1.08 -8.29
CA ALA A 502 -20.17 -2.43 -8.54
C ALA A 502 -19.69 -2.98 -9.89
N LEU A 503 -19.77 -2.17 -10.94
CA LEU A 503 -19.25 -2.52 -12.28
C LEU A 503 -17.76 -2.89 -12.23
N ARG A 504 -16.91 -2.09 -11.56
CA ARG A 504 -15.47 -2.37 -11.45
C ARG A 504 -15.18 -3.72 -10.78
N LEU A 505 -16.05 -4.18 -9.90
CA LEU A 505 -15.83 -5.39 -9.11
C LEU A 505 -16.37 -6.64 -9.75
N GLU A 506 -17.47 -6.50 -10.47
CA GLU A 506 -17.91 -7.53 -11.39
C GLU A 506 -16.84 -7.77 -12.45
N LEU A 507 -16.24 -6.71 -12.98
CA LEU A 507 -15.07 -6.81 -13.84
C LEU A 507 -13.89 -7.51 -13.13
N ALA A 508 -13.57 -7.15 -11.89
CA ALA A 508 -12.47 -7.77 -11.13
C ALA A 508 -12.68 -9.26 -10.82
N ARG A 509 -13.90 -9.78 -10.88
CA ARG A 509 -14.19 -11.22 -10.73
C ARG A 509 -13.93 -12.02 -12.00
N VAL A 510 -13.95 -11.40 -13.18
CA VAL A 510 -13.86 -12.11 -14.47
C VAL A 510 -12.63 -11.73 -15.29
N LEU A 511 -12.07 -10.55 -15.02
CA LEU A 511 -10.89 -10.01 -15.69
C LEU A 511 -9.63 -10.17 -14.81
N PRO A 512 -8.44 -10.25 -15.42
CA PRO A 512 -7.18 -10.13 -14.69
C PRO A 512 -7.02 -8.74 -14.08
N PRO A 513 -6.22 -8.59 -13.01
CA PRO A 513 -6.01 -7.31 -12.34
C PRO A 513 -5.59 -6.15 -13.27
N HIS A 514 -4.75 -6.40 -14.27
CA HIS A 514 -4.26 -5.37 -15.21
C HIS A 514 -5.31 -4.89 -16.23
N MET A 515 -6.43 -5.60 -16.38
CA MET A 515 -7.54 -5.21 -17.28
C MET A 515 -8.68 -4.52 -16.54
N VAL A 516 -8.68 -4.53 -15.21
CA VAL A 516 -9.71 -3.86 -14.40
C VAL A 516 -9.49 -2.35 -14.49
N PRO A 517 -10.46 -1.56 -14.98
CA PRO A 517 -10.33 -0.11 -15.04
C PRO A 517 -10.05 0.50 -13.66
N ALA A 518 -9.12 1.44 -13.59
CA ALA A 518 -8.86 2.25 -12.40
C ALA A 518 -10.10 3.05 -12.01
N ALA A 519 -10.89 3.52 -12.97
CA ALA A 519 -12.18 4.17 -12.70
C ALA A 519 -13.25 3.82 -13.73
N VAL A 520 -14.52 3.89 -13.31
CA VAL A 520 -15.70 3.84 -14.18
C VAL A 520 -16.44 5.18 -14.04
N VAL A 521 -16.64 5.89 -15.15
CA VAL A 521 -17.24 7.24 -15.20
C VAL A 521 -18.58 7.17 -15.92
N THR A 522 -19.67 7.41 -15.20
CA THR A 522 -20.98 7.51 -15.86
C THR A 522 -21.17 8.86 -16.54
N LEU A 523 -21.65 8.82 -17.78
CA LEU A 523 -22.08 9.99 -18.55
C LEU A 523 -23.57 9.87 -18.90
N THR A 524 -24.27 11.00 -18.99
CA THR A 524 -25.66 11.04 -19.49
C THR A 524 -25.71 10.63 -20.96
N GLU A 525 -24.74 11.09 -21.74
CA GLU A 525 -24.53 10.69 -23.13
C GLU A 525 -23.04 10.83 -23.49
N PHE A 526 -22.62 10.17 -24.57
CA PHE A 526 -21.26 10.35 -25.07
C PHE A 526 -21.17 11.65 -25.90
N PRO A 527 -20.15 12.50 -25.65
CA PRO A 527 -19.90 13.65 -26.50
C PRO A 527 -19.64 13.18 -27.94
N LEU A 528 -20.27 13.83 -28.91
CA LEU A 528 -20.12 13.51 -30.33
C LEU A 528 -19.33 14.61 -31.05
N SER A 529 -18.46 14.20 -31.96
CA SER A 529 -17.80 15.08 -32.92
C SER A 529 -18.80 15.61 -33.96
N SER A 530 -18.40 16.62 -34.74
CA SER A 530 -19.17 17.16 -35.88
C SER A 530 -19.58 16.10 -36.93
N ASN A 531 -18.90 14.96 -36.95
CA ASN A 531 -19.19 13.82 -37.83
C ASN A 531 -20.05 12.73 -37.16
N GLY A 532 -20.63 12.98 -35.98
CA GLY A 532 -21.52 12.06 -35.28
C GLY A 532 -20.85 10.84 -34.62
N LYS A 533 -19.51 10.79 -34.58
CA LYS A 533 -18.75 9.76 -33.84
C LYS A 533 -18.46 10.24 -32.41
N ILE A 534 -18.34 9.30 -31.46
CA ILE A 534 -17.91 9.61 -30.08
C ILE A 534 -16.58 10.36 -30.12
N ASP A 535 -16.56 11.54 -29.51
CA ASP A 535 -15.37 12.34 -29.33
C ASP A 535 -14.62 11.89 -28.07
N LEU A 536 -13.69 10.96 -28.26
CA LEU A 536 -12.87 10.40 -27.18
C LEU A 536 -12.00 11.45 -26.48
N ARG A 537 -11.67 12.57 -27.15
CA ARG A 537 -10.88 13.66 -26.57
C ARG A 537 -11.71 14.56 -25.66
N ALA A 538 -13.00 14.69 -25.96
CA ALA A 538 -13.95 15.44 -25.14
C ALA A 538 -14.46 14.67 -23.91
N LEU A 539 -14.10 13.39 -23.75
CA LEU A 539 -14.44 12.62 -22.55
C LEU A 539 -13.72 13.20 -21.32
N PRO A 540 -14.44 13.42 -20.21
CA PRO A 540 -13.88 14.06 -19.03
C PRO A 540 -12.76 13.22 -18.40
N SER A 541 -11.77 13.88 -17.82
CA SER A 541 -10.77 13.19 -16.99
C SER A 541 -11.44 12.67 -15.72
N PRO A 542 -11.18 11.42 -15.29
CA PRO A 542 -11.71 10.93 -14.03
C PRO A 542 -11.18 11.80 -12.88
N ALA A 543 -12.07 12.22 -11.98
CA ALA A 543 -11.63 12.76 -10.70
C ALA A 543 -10.82 11.64 -10.01
N THR A 544 -9.59 11.94 -9.58
CA THR A 544 -8.70 10.96 -8.95
C THR A 544 -9.31 10.43 -7.65
N GLY A 545 -9.92 9.24 -7.73
CA GLY A 545 -10.43 8.43 -6.62
C GLY A 545 -11.47 7.41 -7.12
N SER A 546 -11.07 6.12 -7.21
CA SER A 546 -11.92 4.90 -7.25
C SER A 546 -11.03 3.65 -7.34
N GLY A 547 -11.18 2.51 -6.67
CA GLY A 547 -12.09 2.02 -5.63
C GLY A 547 -11.73 0.55 -5.34
N GLY A 548 -11.32 0.20 -4.13
CA GLY A 548 -11.01 -1.20 -3.82
C GLY A 548 -12.26 -2.09 -3.69
N SER A 549 -12.08 -3.38 -3.36
CA SER A 549 -13.14 -4.40 -3.40
C SER A 549 -14.45 -3.97 -2.76
N ARG A 550 -15.63 -4.28 -3.32
CA ARG A 550 -16.88 -3.96 -2.60
C ARG A 550 -16.95 -4.92 -1.45
N PRO A 551 -17.40 -4.40 -0.33
CA PRO A 551 -17.77 -5.26 0.76
C PRO A 551 -18.80 -6.31 0.32
N GLY A 552 -18.51 -7.58 0.59
CA GLY A 552 -19.34 -8.73 0.19
C GLY A 552 -20.37 -9.17 1.23
N THR A 553 -20.31 -8.59 2.42
CA THR A 553 -21.26 -8.82 3.51
C THR A 553 -21.67 -7.46 4.11
N PRO A 554 -22.82 -7.36 4.80
CA PRO A 554 -23.17 -6.16 5.55
C PRO A 554 -22.08 -5.74 6.55
N ASP A 555 -21.30 -6.72 7.01
CA ASP A 555 -20.17 -6.56 7.92
C ASP A 555 -18.94 -5.96 7.23
N GLU A 556 -18.66 -6.41 6.02
CA GLU A 556 -17.68 -5.76 5.15
C GLU A 556 -18.15 -4.36 4.78
N GLU A 557 -19.46 -4.14 4.57
CA GLU A 557 -20.05 -2.87 4.09
C GLU A 557 -19.86 -1.80 5.15
N ALA A 558 -20.28 -2.16 6.36
CA ALA A 558 -19.96 -1.44 7.58
C ALA A 558 -18.48 -1.08 7.68
N MET A 559 -17.59 -2.03 7.42
CA MET A 559 -16.16 -1.83 7.59
C MET A 559 -15.54 -0.97 6.48
N VAL A 560 -16.01 -1.09 5.24
CA VAL A 560 -15.60 -0.26 4.11
C VAL A 560 -16.05 1.18 4.31
N ASP A 561 -17.30 1.37 4.72
CA ASP A 561 -17.82 2.68 5.06
C ASP A 561 -17.03 3.27 6.23
N ALA A 562 -16.68 2.43 7.21
CA ALA A 562 -15.84 2.84 8.31
C ALA A 562 -14.45 3.27 7.87
N PHE A 563 -13.77 2.55 6.96
CA PHE A 563 -12.47 2.98 6.44
C PHE A 563 -12.59 4.28 5.63
N THR A 564 -13.61 4.37 4.76
CA THR A 564 -13.86 5.53 3.89
C THR A 564 -14.06 6.79 4.72
N GLU A 565 -14.93 6.72 5.73
CA GLU A 565 -15.22 7.84 6.63
C GLU A 565 -13.98 8.25 7.45
N VAL A 566 -13.20 7.27 7.91
CA VAL A 566 -12.12 7.50 8.86
C VAL A 566 -10.83 7.98 8.20
N LEU A 567 -10.49 7.44 7.04
CA LEU A 567 -9.28 7.78 6.30
C LEU A 567 -9.48 8.97 5.35
N GLY A 568 -10.72 9.45 5.17
CA GLY A 568 -11.04 10.60 4.32
C GLY A 568 -10.79 10.33 2.82
N VAL A 569 -10.63 9.07 2.44
CA VAL A 569 -10.48 8.61 1.06
C VAL A 569 -11.84 8.17 0.55
N ALA A 570 -12.30 8.78 -0.54
CA ALA A 570 -13.66 8.63 -1.03
C ALA A 570 -14.03 7.21 -1.53
N ASP A 571 -13.05 6.30 -1.63
CA ASP A 571 -13.20 5.05 -2.36
C ASP A 571 -12.38 3.88 -1.77
N VAL A 572 -12.69 3.49 -0.52
CA VAL A 572 -12.01 2.37 0.16
C VAL A 572 -12.63 1.03 -0.18
N GLY A 573 -11.80 0.07 -0.56
CA GLY A 573 -12.14 -1.34 -0.77
C GLY A 573 -12.08 -2.23 0.44
N ALA A 574 -12.82 -3.34 0.40
CA ALA A 574 -12.83 -4.34 1.43
C ALA A 574 -11.49 -5.11 1.55
N ASP A 575 -10.62 -5.06 0.56
CA ASP A 575 -9.26 -5.63 0.64
C ASP A 575 -8.17 -4.55 0.71
N ASP A 576 -8.55 -3.28 0.80
CA ASP A 576 -7.54 -2.22 0.85
C ASP A 576 -6.92 -2.18 2.24
N ASP A 577 -5.59 -2.27 2.29
CA ASP A 577 -4.86 -2.26 3.55
C ASP A 577 -4.91 -0.89 4.21
N PHE A 578 -5.35 -0.88 5.46
CA PHE A 578 -5.59 0.29 6.29
C PHE A 578 -4.35 1.19 6.37
N PHE A 579 -3.16 0.61 6.51
CA PHE A 579 -1.91 1.35 6.64
C PHE A 579 -1.32 1.73 5.27
N ALA A 580 -1.55 0.92 4.25
CA ALA A 580 -1.21 1.25 2.87
C ALA A 580 -2.03 2.45 2.35
N LEU A 581 -3.28 2.59 2.81
CA LEU A 581 -4.14 3.73 2.57
C LEU A 581 -3.82 4.97 3.43
N GLY A 582 -2.74 4.93 4.22
CA GLY A 582 -2.30 6.05 5.05
C GLY A 582 -2.93 6.08 6.45
N GLY A 583 -3.56 4.99 6.90
CA GLY A 583 -4.08 4.84 8.25
C GLY A 583 -2.97 4.77 9.30
N ASP A 584 -3.26 5.32 10.47
CA ASP A 584 -2.39 5.37 11.64
C ASP A 584 -3.14 4.90 12.91
N SER A 585 -2.49 4.93 14.08
CA SER A 585 -3.10 4.46 15.34
C SER A 585 -4.38 5.23 15.75
N ILE A 586 -4.51 6.49 15.37
CA ILE A 586 -5.68 7.34 15.68
C ILE A 586 -6.81 7.00 14.71
N ALA A 587 -6.50 6.87 13.44
CA ALA A 587 -7.44 6.38 12.44
C ALA A 587 -7.90 4.94 12.81
N ALA A 588 -7.02 4.08 13.32
CA ALA A 588 -7.40 2.72 13.72
C ALA A 588 -8.44 2.74 14.85
N VAL A 589 -8.31 3.65 15.81
CA VAL A 589 -9.31 3.86 16.88
C VAL A 589 -10.64 4.36 16.30
N ARG A 590 -10.61 5.36 15.41
CA ARG A 590 -11.80 5.88 14.70
C ARG A 590 -12.52 4.78 13.93
N LEU A 591 -11.75 3.93 13.27
CA LEU A 591 -12.25 2.80 12.51
C LEU A 591 -13.00 1.81 13.41
N VAL A 592 -12.40 1.44 14.55
CA VAL A 592 -13.03 0.53 15.48
C VAL A 592 -14.32 1.14 16.05
N ILE A 593 -14.33 2.44 16.40
CA ILE A 593 -15.53 3.16 16.88
C ILE A 593 -16.65 3.12 15.84
N ARG A 594 -16.32 3.46 14.59
CA ARG A 594 -17.29 3.50 13.49
C ARG A 594 -17.81 2.10 13.17
N ALA A 595 -16.95 1.09 13.14
CA ALA A 595 -17.34 -0.30 12.93
C ALA A 595 -18.29 -0.83 14.02
N ARG A 596 -18.17 -0.37 15.27
CA ARG A 596 -19.10 -0.75 16.36
C ARG A 596 -20.48 -0.14 16.23
N ARG A 597 -20.62 1.06 15.63
CA ARG A 597 -21.94 1.62 15.29
C ARG A 597 -22.75 0.66 14.39
N ASP A 598 -22.05 -0.15 13.60
CA ASP A 598 -22.65 -1.18 12.75
C ASP A 598 -22.66 -2.57 13.39
N GLY A 599 -22.40 -2.66 14.71
CA GLY A 599 -22.45 -3.91 15.47
C GLY A 599 -21.26 -4.86 15.28
N LYS A 600 -20.10 -4.39 14.78
CA LYS A 600 -18.88 -5.20 14.63
C LYS A 600 -18.01 -5.18 15.89
N ALA A 601 -17.42 -6.32 16.28
CA ALA A 601 -16.58 -6.45 17.48
C ALA A 601 -15.07 -6.45 17.18
N ILE A 602 -14.61 -5.58 16.28
CA ILE A 602 -13.17 -5.47 16.02
C ILE A 602 -12.45 -4.75 17.17
N SER A 603 -11.17 -5.04 17.34
CA SER A 603 -10.24 -4.34 18.21
C SER A 603 -9.19 -3.61 17.37
N THR A 604 -8.49 -2.65 17.96
CA THR A 604 -7.33 -2.01 17.30
C THR A 604 -6.26 -3.03 16.95
N ARG A 605 -6.09 -4.08 17.76
CA ARG A 605 -5.20 -5.21 17.46
C ARG A 605 -5.61 -5.89 16.15
N ASP A 606 -6.89 -6.15 15.95
CA ASP A 606 -7.40 -6.74 14.71
C ASP A 606 -7.12 -5.82 13.51
N VAL A 607 -7.21 -4.50 13.67
CA VAL A 607 -6.85 -3.55 12.60
C VAL A 607 -5.39 -3.72 12.19
N PHE A 608 -4.47 -3.90 13.15
CA PHE A 608 -3.06 -4.12 12.86
C PHE A 608 -2.73 -5.51 12.31
N GLU A 609 -3.40 -6.56 12.79
CA GLU A 609 -3.12 -7.95 12.39
C GLU A 609 -3.82 -8.34 11.07
N LEU A 610 -5.01 -7.80 10.83
CA LEU A 610 -5.90 -8.19 9.73
C LEU A 610 -5.94 -7.14 8.62
N GLY A 611 -5.68 -5.87 8.94
CA GLY A 611 -5.28 -4.82 7.99
C GLY A 611 -6.31 -4.37 6.96
N THR A 612 -7.39 -5.09 6.69
CA THR A 612 -8.31 -4.83 5.56
C THR A 612 -9.77 -4.95 5.99
N PRO A 613 -10.73 -4.22 5.39
CA PRO A 613 -12.11 -4.29 5.85
C PRO A 613 -12.75 -5.68 5.79
N ARG A 614 -12.30 -6.54 4.86
CA ARG A 614 -12.74 -7.93 4.68
C ARG A 614 -12.23 -8.82 5.79
N ARG A 615 -10.94 -8.73 6.11
CA ARG A 615 -10.38 -9.55 7.20
C ARG A 615 -10.90 -9.08 8.55
N LEU A 616 -11.15 -7.77 8.70
CA LEU A 616 -11.79 -7.19 9.87
C LEU A 616 -13.26 -7.58 10.03
N ALA A 617 -14.01 -7.68 8.92
CA ALA A 617 -15.37 -8.20 8.94
C ALA A 617 -15.42 -9.67 9.39
N GLY A 618 -14.35 -10.44 9.15
CA GLY A 618 -14.21 -11.83 9.61
C GLY A 618 -13.75 -12.01 11.06
N ALA A 619 -13.36 -10.94 11.78
CA ALA A 619 -12.72 -11.02 13.10
C ALA A 619 -13.66 -11.35 14.29
N GLY A 620 -14.93 -11.68 14.02
CA GLY A 620 -15.85 -12.20 15.02
C GLY A 620 -16.92 -11.19 15.48
N ALA A 621 -18.10 -11.75 15.73
CA ALA A 621 -19.28 -11.06 16.22
C ALA A 621 -19.15 -10.70 17.70
N VAL A 622 -19.84 -9.63 18.09
CA VAL A 622 -20.09 -9.30 19.50
C VAL A 622 -20.77 -10.51 20.14
N GLN A 623 -20.17 -11.07 21.19
CA GLN A 623 -20.99 -11.63 22.28
C GLN A 623 -21.83 -10.48 22.79
N ASP A 624 -23.14 -10.55 22.58
CA ASP A 624 -24.13 -9.54 22.92
C ASP A 624 -23.80 -8.82 24.25
N VAL A 625 -23.21 -7.62 24.17
CA VAL A 625 -22.93 -6.77 25.35
C VAL A 625 -24.21 -6.07 25.82
N ARG A 626 -25.40 -6.47 25.33
CA ARG A 626 -26.69 -6.01 25.87
C ARG A 626 -27.00 -6.50 27.29
N ASN A 627 -26.06 -7.17 27.95
CA ASN A 627 -26.06 -7.39 29.39
C ASN A 627 -24.77 -6.89 30.04
N ILE A 628 -24.47 -5.59 29.94
CA ILE A 628 -23.62 -4.95 30.95
C ILE A 628 -24.39 -5.04 32.28
N PRO A 629 -23.88 -5.73 33.31
CA PRO A 629 -24.52 -5.73 34.62
C PRO A 629 -24.71 -4.26 35.05
N VAL A 630 -25.95 -3.86 35.36
CA VAL A 630 -26.25 -2.52 35.86
C VAL A 630 -25.64 -2.38 37.25
N ARG A 631 -24.34 -2.10 37.29
CA ARG A 631 -23.67 -1.62 38.50
C ARG A 631 -23.92 -0.11 38.57
N PRO A 632 -24.29 0.42 39.75
CA PRO A 632 -24.38 1.86 39.94
C PRO A 632 -23.05 2.53 39.52
N LEU A 633 -23.12 3.53 38.64
CA LEU A 633 -21.94 4.31 38.24
C LEU A 633 -21.25 5.00 39.42
N LEU A 634 -22.01 5.26 40.48
CA LEU A 634 -21.59 5.88 41.72
C LEU A 634 -22.11 5.05 42.88
N ALA A 635 -21.23 4.73 43.82
CA ALA A 635 -21.60 4.12 45.10
C ALA A 635 -21.78 5.22 46.17
N LEU A 636 -22.61 6.23 45.88
CA LEU A 636 -22.86 7.32 46.82
C LEU A 636 -23.96 6.93 47.81
N HIS A 637 -23.70 7.17 49.09
CA HIS A 637 -24.71 7.04 50.13
C HIS A 637 -25.87 8.02 49.87
N HIS A 638 -27.11 7.60 50.13
CA HIS A 638 -28.33 8.38 49.82
C HIS A 638 -28.31 9.80 50.44
N LYS A 639 -27.67 9.98 51.61
CA LYS A 639 -27.47 11.28 52.27
C LYS A 639 -26.53 12.26 51.54
N HIS A 640 -25.62 11.76 50.68
CA HIS A 640 -24.75 12.61 49.87
C HIS A 640 -25.48 13.08 48.61
N LEU A 641 -26.21 12.17 47.94
CA LEU A 641 -27.08 12.48 46.80
C LEU A 641 -28.14 13.53 47.15
N GLY A 642 -28.85 13.35 48.26
CA GLY A 642 -29.89 14.30 48.68
C GLY A 642 -29.36 15.70 49.03
N ARG A 643 -28.12 15.80 49.55
CA ARG A 643 -27.47 17.10 49.81
C ARG A 643 -27.07 17.82 48.53
N LEU A 644 -26.48 17.11 47.57
CA LEU A 644 -26.11 17.65 46.25
C LEU A 644 -27.33 18.12 45.46
N GLN A 645 -28.39 17.31 45.40
CA GLN A 645 -29.63 17.67 44.70
C GLN A 645 -30.36 18.86 45.32
N ALA A 646 -30.31 19.02 46.66
CA ALA A 646 -30.88 20.18 47.34
C ALA A 646 -30.05 21.46 47.13
N ALA A 647 -28.72 21.34 47.11
CA ALA A 647 -27.82 22.47 46.90
C ALA A 647 -27.77 22.93 45.43
N ARG A 648 -28.04 22.02 44.49
CA ARG A 648 -27.99 22.23 43.05
C ARG A 648 -29.22 21.59 42.40
N PRO A 649 -30.37 22.29 42.37
CA PRO A 649 -31.59 21.78 41.75
C PRO A 649 -31.50 21.75 40.22
N ASP A 650 -30.50 22.43 39.65
CA ASP A 650 -30.18 22.52 38.23
C ASP A 650 -29.42 21.29 37.68
N ILE A 651 -29.14 20.27 38.51
CA ILE A 651 -28.42 19.07 38.07
C ILE A 651 -29.30 18.23 37.15
N GLU A 652 -28.82 18.02 35.93
CA GLU A 652 -29.36 17.00 35.03
C GLU A 652 -28.81 15.62 35.41
N HIS A 653 -27.48 15.50 35.51
CA HIS A 653 -26.78 14.22 35.75
C HIS A 653 -25.64 14.35 36.76
N LEU A 654 -25.48 13.34 37.62
CA LEU A 654 -24.31 13.14 38.48
C LEU A 654 -23.56 11.90 38.01
N LEU A 655 -22.29 12.08 37.66
CA LEU A 655 -21.46 11.05 37.03
C LEU A 655 -20.10 10.95 37.73
N PRO A 656 -19.42 9.79 37.73
CA PRO A 656 -18.04 9.71 38.19
C PRO A 656 -17.13 10.52 37.25
N VAL A 657 -15.98 10.96 37.77
CA VAL A 657 -14.92 11.55 36.94
C VAL A 657 -14.17 10.47 36.16
N SER A 658 -13.65 10.83 34.99
CA SER A 658 -12.74 9.95 34.24
C SER A 658 -11.36 9.85 34.93
N PRO A 659 -10.53 8.86 34.58
CA PRO A 659 -9.23 8.69 35.21
C PRO A 659 -8.29 9.90 35.06
N VAL A 660 -8.30 10.59 33.91
CA VAL A 660 -7.46 11.79 33.73
C VAL A 660 -8.08 13.00 34.41
N GLN A 661 -9.40 13.13 34.41
CA GLN A 661 -10.07 14.18 35.19
C GLN A 661 -9.74 14.07 36.69
N GLN A 662 -9.64 12.85 37.22
CA GLN A 662 -9.18 12.62 38.59
C GLN A 662 -7.74 13.13 38.81
N GLY A 663 -6.84 12.91 37.85
CA GLY A 663 -5.46 13.43 37.91
C GLY A 663 -5.40 14.96 37.88
N PHE A 664 -6.17 15.61 37.01
CA PHE A 664 -6.23 17.07 36.95
C PHE A 664 -6.81 17.68 38.24
N LEU A 665 -7.87 17.07 38.79
CA LEU A 665 -8.43 17.48 40.08
C LEU A 665 -7.41 17.30 41.22
N PHE A 666 -6.65 16.19 41.20
CA PHE A 666 -5.60 15.97 42.18
C PHE A 666 -4.51 17.06 42.13
N HIS A 667 -4.02 17.40 40.94
CA HIS A 667 -3.05 18.48 40.77
C HIS A 667 -3.60 19.84 41.20
N ARG A 668 -4.86 20.16 40.84
CA ARG A 668 -5.51 21.39 41.27
C ARG A 668 -5.64 21.47 42.80
N LEU A 669 -5.96 20.37 43.47
CA LEU A 669 -6.03 20.29 44.93
C LEU A 669 -4.65 20.39 45.60
N GLN A 670 -3.61 19.85 44.96
CA GLN A 670 -2.23 19.95 45.46
C GLN A 670 -1.61 21.35 45.33
N ASP A 671 -2.15 22.18 44.43
CA ASP A 671 -1.69 23.54 44.15
C ASP A 671 -2.87 24.52 44.12
N ALA A 672 -3.72 24.49 45.16
CA ALA A 672 -4.98 25.24 45.23
C ALA A 672 -4.80 26.77 45.05
N ASP A 673 -3.66 27.31 45.49
CA ASP A 673 -3.33 28.74 45.43
C ASP A 673 -2.41 29.11 44.25
N GLY A 674 -1.92 28.12 43.49
CA GLY A 674 -1.04 28.31 42.34
C GLY A 674 -1.77 28.52 41.00
N PRO A 675 -1.07 28.98 39.95
CA PRO A 675 -1.63 29.10 38.60
C PRO A 675 -2.13 27.76 38.07
N ASP A 676 -3.31 27.79 37.48
CA ASP A 676 -3.92 26.59 36.91
C ASP A 676 -3.35 26.30 35.51
N VAL A 677 -2.35 25.42 35.46
CA VAL A 677 -1.69 24.96 34.23
C VAL A 677 -2.61 24.24 33.25
N TYR A 678 -3.85 23.94 33.64
CA TYR A 678 -4.85 23.34 32.76
C TYR A 678 -5.81 24.35 32.15
N THR A 679 -5.62 25.66 32.40
CA THR A 679 -6.33 26.70 31.64
C THR A 679 -5.70 26.86 30.26
N GLN A 680 -6.43 26.49 29.22
CA GLN A 680 -5.99 26.57 27.83
C GLN A 680 -6.77 27.64 27.07
N GLN A 681 -6.13 28.22 26.06
CA GLN A 681 -6.74 29.23 25.19
C GLN A 681 -6.49 28.89 23.73
N LEU A 682 -7.56 28.91 22.93
CA LEU A 682 -7.52 28.85 21.48
C LEU A 682 -7.92 30.21 20.91
N VAL A 683 -7.05 30.83 20.12
CA VAL A 683 -7.35 32.09 19.40
C VAL A 683 -7.46 31.80 17.92
N LEU A 684 -8.62 32.10 17.33
CA LEU A 684 -8.88 31.99 15.90
C LEU A 684 -8.89 33.39 15.28
N ARG A 685 -8.01 33.67 14.32
CA ARG A 685 -8.10 34.87 13.50
C ARG A 685 -9.06 34.62 12.34
N LEU A 686 -10.02 35.51 12.16
CA LEU A 686 -11.11 35.38 11.20
C LEU A 686 -11.03 36.52 10.18
N GLY A 687 -10.82 36.17 8.92
CA GLY A 687 -10.93 37.08 7.78
C GLY A 687 -12.36 37.12 7.24
N GLY A 688 -12.79 38.26 6.72
CA GLY A 688 -14.14 38.44 6.17
C GLY A 688 -15.12 39.08 7.16
N ARG A 689 -16.41 39.16 6.79
CA ARG A 689 -17.44 39.76 7.64
C ARG A 689 -17.94 38.73 8.66
N VAL A 690 -17.82 39.05 9.95
CA VAL A 690 -18.32 38.23 11.07
C VAL A 690 -19.52 38.92 11.71
N SER A 691 -20.61 38.17 11.91
CA SER A 691 -21.77 38.57 12.69
C SER A 691 -21.63 38.08 14.13
N GLY A 692 -21.30 38.96 15.08
CA GLY A 692 -21.17 38.59 16.50
C GLY A 692 -22.44 37.96 17.08
N THR A 693 -23.62 38.43 16.66
CA THR A 693 -24.91 37.89 17.12
C THR A 693 -25.15 36.45 16.66
N ALA A 694 -24.85 36.13 15.39
CA ALA A 694 -25.00 34.78 14.87
C ALA A 694 -23.96 33.82 15.46
N LEU A 695 -22.72 34.29 15.68
CA LEU A 695 -21.65 33.49 16.29
C LEU A 695 -21.95 33.18 17.76
N ARG A 696 -22.47 34.16 18.50
CA ARG A 696 -22.95 33.97 19.87
C ARG A 696 -24.10 32.97 19.94
N ALA A 697 -25.06 33.04 19.01
CA ALA A 697 -26.17 32.08 18.96
C ALA A 697 -25.67 30.65 18.71
N ALA A 698 -24.79 30.47 17.72
CA ALA A 698 -24.15 29.19 17.41
C ALA A 698 -23.38 28.61 18.61
N ALA A 699 -22.63 29.43 19.34
CA ALA A 699 -21.91 29.01 20.54
C ALA A 699 -22.85 28.62 21.70
N ARG A 700 -23.99 29.31 21.86
CA ARG A 700 -25.01 28.95 22.88
C ARG A 700 -25.66 27.61 22.58
N GLU A 701 -25.99 27.36 21.33
CA GLU A 701 -26.54 26.06 20.90
C GLU A 701 -25.53 24.94 21.12
N LEU A 702 -24.25 25.19 20.82
CA LEU A 702 -23.17 24.23 21.06
C LEU A 702 -23.04 23.87 22.55
N LEU A 703 -23.05 24.88 23.42
CA LEU A 703 -23.00 24.70 24.87
C LEU A 703 -24.20 23.89 25.39
N ALA A 704 -25.42 24.22 24.96
CA ALA A 704 -26.63 23.53 25.41
C ALA A 704 -26.60 22.03 25.03
N ARG A 705 -26.07 21.73 23.86
CA ARG A 705 -26.08 20.40 23.26
C ARG A 705 -25.13 19.39 23.90
N HIS A 706 -23.95 19.82 24.37
CA HIS A 706 -22.92 18.91 24.84
C HIS A 706 -22.81 18.90 26.36
N GLU A 707 -23.15 17.77 26.99
CA GLU A 707 -23.09 17.57 28.46
C GLU A 707 -21.74 17.99 29.06
N ALA A 708 -20.64 17.65 28.38
CA ALA A 708 -19.29 17.98 28.83
C ALA A 708 -19.05 19.49 28.94
N LEU A 709 -19.64 20.31 28.07
CA LEU A 709 -19.48 21.77 28.15
C LEU A 709 -20.27 22.37 29.33
N ARG A 710 -21.24 21.63 29.86
CA ARG A 710 -22.07 21.99 31.04
C ARG A 710 -21.62 21.29 32.32
N ALA A 711 -20.46 20.62 32.30
CA ALA A 711 -19.95 19.86 33.43
C ALA A 711 -19.13 20.72 34.40
N GLY A 712 -19.39 20.57 35.70
CA GLY A 712 -18.55 21.00 36.81
C GLY A 712 -18.08 19.81 37.65
N PHE A 713 -17.08 19.98 38.50
CA PHE A 713 -16.38 18.91 39.21
C PHE A 713 -16.34 19.17 40.71
N PHE A 714 -16.72 18.16 41.49
CA PHE A 714 -16.94 18.28 42.93
C PHE A 714 -16.18 17.18 43.68
N THR A 715 -15.51 17.57 44.76
CA THR A 715 -14.73 16.69 45.63
C THR A 715 -15.22 16.76 47.09
N GLU A 716 -15.81 17.89 47.50
CA GLU A 716 -16.10 18.18 48.90
C GLU A 716 -17.27 17.36 49.46
N GLY A 717 -17.05 16.72 50.62
CA GLY A 717 -18.09 15.96 51.33
C GLY A 717 -18.50 14.65 50.64
N LEU A 718 -17.74 14.18 49.65
CA LEU A 718 -17.99 12.96 48.88
C LEU A 718 -16.84 11.95 49.05
N PRO A 719 -17.14 10.63 49.00
CA PRO A 719 -16.12 9.59 49.11
C PRO A 719 -15.24 9.45 47.86
N GLU A 720 -15.72 9.92 46.70
CA GLU A 720 -14.99 9.97 45.44
C GLU A 720 -15.37 11.26 44.69
N PRO A 721 -14.47 11.85 43.88
CA PRO A 721 -14.78 13.00 43.04
C PRO A 721 -15.85 12.66 41.99
N VAL A 722 -16.73 13.62 41.73
CA VAL A 722 -17.83 13.48 40.77
C VAL A 722 -17.86 14.65 39.80
N GLN A 723 -18.37 14.43 38.59
CA GLN A 723 -18.80 15.51 37.71
C GLN A 723 -20.32 15.68 37.80
N LEU A 724 -20.73 16.93 37.76
CA LEU A 724 -22.10 17.41 37.81
C LEU A 724 -22.39 18.08 36.47
N VAL A 725 -23.36 17.55 35.73
CA VAL A 725 -23.84 18.13 34.47
C VAL A 725 -25.06 19.00 34.77
N ALA A 726 -24.93 20.31 34.57
CA ALA A 726 -26.03 21.27 34.79
C ALA A 726 -27.01 21.24 33.60
N ALA A 727 -28.32 21.21 33.84
CA ALA A 727 -29.35 21.15 32.79
C ALA A 727 -29.27 22.31 31.80
N GLU A 728 -28.96 23.51 32.29
CA GLU A 728 -28.70 24.70 31.47
C GLU A 728 -27.46 25.40 31.99
N ALA A 729 -26.71 26.02 31.07
CA ALA A 729 -25.54 26.83 31.39
C ALA A 729 -25.55 28.11 30.54
N GLU A 730 -25.30 29.27 31.14
CA GLU A 730 -25.17 30.52 30.41
C GLU A 730 -23.78 30.61 29.77
N LEU A 731 -23.71 30.92 28.47
CA LEU A 731 -22.45 31.12 27.77
C LEU A 731 -21.79 32.44 28.20
N PRO A 732 -20.61 32.43 28.83
CA PRO A 732 -19.83 33.63 29.08
C PRO A 732 -19.30 34.15 27.74
N TRP A 733 -19.88 35.24 27.25
CA TRP A 733 -19.57 35.86 25.96
C TRP A 733 -19.16 37.31 26.16
N ARG A 734 -17.99 37.68 25.62
CA ARG A 734 -17.53 39.06 25.54
C ARG A 734 -17.33 39.46 24.08
N GLU A 735 -17.67 40.69 23.76
CA GLU A 735 -17.46 41.28 22.43
C GLU A 735 -16.74 42.62 22.60
N THR A 736 -15.73 42.90 21.79
CA THR A 736 -14.95 44.14 21.89
C THR A 736 -14.60 44.65 20.50
N ASP A 737 -14.87 45.92 20.25
CA ASP A 737 -14.57 46.58 18.98
C ASP A 737 -13.34 47.48 19.11
N LEU A 738 -12.27 47.08 18.44
CA LEU A 738 -11.00 47.80 18.35
C LEU A 738 -10.82 48.52 17.02
N SER A 739 -11.83 48.53 16.14
CA SER A 739 -11.76 49.11 14.78
C SER A 739 -11.45 50.61 14.74
N ARG A 740 -11.48 51.29 15.89
CA ARG A 740 -11.14 52.71 16.07
C ARG A 740 -9.70 52.96 16.53
N LEU A 741 -8.93 51.91 16.81
CA LEU A 741 -7.51 52.01 17.20
C LEU A 741 -6.61 51.88 15.97
N ASP A 742 -5.41 52.46 16.04
CA ASP A 742 -4.37 52.22 15.05
C ASP A 742 -3.91 50.76 15.09
N VAL A 743 -3.46 50.24 13.93
CA VAL A 743 -3.16 48.80 13.73
C VAL A 743 -2.21 48.21 14.78
N ARG A 744 -1.15 48.95 15.16
CA ARG A 744 -0.16 48.50 16.15
C ARG A 744 -0.74 48.47 17.57
N ASP A 745 -1.55 49.46 17.90
CA ASP A 745 -2.22 49.55 19.20
C ASP A 745 -3.30 48.47 19.30
N ALA A 746 -4.00 48.17 18.20
CA ALA A 746 -4.95 47.07 18.12
C ALA A 746 -4.29 45.70 18.32
N ASP A 747 -3.10 45.45 17.75
CA ASP A 747 -2.39 44.17 17.95
C ASP A 747 -1.90 43.98 19.39
N ALA A 748 -1.40 45.06 20.01
CA ALA A 748 -1.02 45.04 21.42
C ALA A 748 -2.24 44.83 22.32
N GLU A 749 -3.36 45.45 21.98
CA GLU A 749 -4.61 45.34 22.73
C GLU A 749 -5.26 43.96 22.58
N VAL A 750 -5.24 43.35 21.39
CA VAL A 750 -5.68 41.95 21.19
C VAL A 750 -4.89 41.04 22.12
N ARG A 751 -3.55 41.12 22.13
CA ARG A 751 -2.70 40.31 23.02
C ARG A 751 -3.02 40.55 24.50
N ARG A 752 -3.16 41.81 24.91
CA ARG A 752 -3.52 42.16 26.30
C ARG A 752 -4.86 41.54 26.69
N LEU A 753 -5.88 41.67 25.83
CA LEU A 753 -7.22 41.14 26.09
C LEU A 753 -7.23 39.60 26.16
N THR A 754 -6.50 38.92 25.28
CA THR A 754 -6.40 37.45 25.30
C THR A 754 -5.62 36.96 26.52
N GLU A 755 -4.51 37.61 26.88
CA GLU A 755 -3.72 37.29 28.08
C GLU A 755 -4.52 37.52 29.38
N GLU A 756 -5.21 38.66 29.48
CA GLU A 756 -6.09 38.97 30.61
C GLU A 756 -7.22 37.98 30.74
N SER A 757 -7.83 37.59 29.61
CA SER A 757 -8.85 36.56 29.61
C SER A 757 -8.26 35.24 30.12
N ARG A 758 -7.16 34.73 29.55
CA ARG A 758 -6.51 33.47 29.96
C ARG A 758 -6.09 33.45 31.43
N ALA A 759 -5.66 34.58 31.98
CA ALA A 759 -5.20 34.68 33.38
C ALA A 759 -6.31 34.52 34.42
N VAL A 760 -7.59 34.66 34.04
CA VAL A 760 -8.72 34.47 34.96
C VAL A 760 -8.97 32.98 35.17
N PRO A 761 -8.77 32.44 36.39
CA PRO A 761 -8.94 31.02 36.66
C PRO A 761 -10.41 30.59 36.59
N PHE A 762 -10.64 29.32 36.29
CA PHE A 762 -11.96 28.70 36.38
C PHE A 762 -12.20 28.13 37.79
N ASP A 763 -13.39 28.36 38.35
CA ASP A 763 -13.87 27.55 39.46
C ASP A 763 -14.44 26.25 38.89
N LEU A 764 -13.75 25.13 39.14
CA LEU A 764 -14.14 23.82 38.60
C LEU A 764 -15.55 23.38 39.02
N CYS A 765 -16.09 23.93 40.11
CA CYS A 765 -17.44 23.59 40.58
C CYS A 765 -18.56 24.34 39.83
N VAL A 766 -18.23 25.36 39.04
CA VAL A 766 -19.20 26.27 38.41
C VAL A 766 -19.16 26.13 36.88
N PRO A 767 -20.04 25.30 36.28
CA PRO A 767 -20.13 25.22 34.83
C PRO A 767 -20.75 26.50 34.22
N PRO A 768 -20.41 26.85 32.96
CA PRO A 768 -19.49 26.13 32.08
C PRO A 768 -18.02 26.56 32.31
N LEU A 769 -17.07 25.62 32.21
CA LEU A 769 -15.63 25.93 32.27
C LEU A 769 -15.09 26.33 30.88
N LEU A 770 -15.83 27.20 30.20
CA LEU A 770 -15.63 27.68 28.84
C LEU A 770 -16.10 29.14 28.75
N ARG A 771 -15.32 30.01 28.11
CA ARG A 771 -15.72 31.39 27.79
C ARG A 771 -15.19 31.82 26.42
N LEU A 772 -15.94 32.68 25.73
CA LEU A 772 -15.60 33.16 24.40
C LEU A 772 -15.49 34.69 24.38
N HIS A 773 -14.48 35.20 23.69
CA HIS A 773 -14.26 36.64 23.47
C HIS A 773 -14.05 36.91 21.98
N LEU A 774 -15.04 37.58 21.35
CA LEU A 774 -14.93 38.08 19.98
C LEU A 774 -14.35 39.49 19.97
N ILE A 775 -13.25 39.69 19.26
CA ILE A 775 -12.53 40.95 19.16
C ILE A 775 -12.52 41.40 17.70
N HIS A 776 -13.18 42.51 17.39
CA HIS A 776 -13.20 43.09 16.05
C HIS A 776 -12.01 44.03 15.89
N ARG A 777 -11.05 43.67 15.03
CA ARG A 777 -9.90 44.54 14.71
C ARG A 777 -10.21 45.48 13.55
N SER A 778 -10.99 45.02 12.59
CA SER A 778 -11.53 45.82 11.48
C SER A 778 -12.83 45.19 10.97
N PRO A 779 -13.56 45.79 10.01
CA PRO A 779 -14.72 45.16 9.40
C PRO A 779 -14.46 43.79 8.74
N GLN A 780 -13.19 43.45 8.46
CA GLN A 780 -12.78 42.23 7.75
C GLN A 780 -11.73 41.39 8.51
N ASP A 781 -11.36 41.76 9.74
CA ASP A 781 -10.33 41.07 10.53
C ASP A 781 -10.77 41.01 11.99
N HIS A 782 -10.95 39.81 12.52
CA HIS A 782 -11.50 39.54 13.84
C HIS A 782 -10.71 38.44 14.54
N HIS A 783 -10.73 38.41 15.86
CA HIS A 783 -10.15 37.33 16.67
C HIS A 783 -11.22 36.75 17.57
N LEU A 784 -11.37 35.42 17.57
CA LEU A 784 -12.21 34.70 18.51
C LEU A 784 -11.30 33.94 19.48
N ALA A 785 -11.19 34.43 20.72
CA ALA A 785 -10.52 33.72 21.80
C ALA A 785 -11.52 32.80 22.52
N ILE A 786 -11.12 31.56 22.73
CA ILE A 786 -11.89 30.50 23.39
C ILE A 786 -11.04 29.99 24.55
N ASP A 787 -11.34 30.42 25.77
CA ASP A 787 -10.68 29.90 26.97
C ASP A 787 -11.50 28.76 27.54
N TYR A 788 -10.83 27.68 27.92
CA TYR A 788 -11.47 26.54 28.54
C TYR A 788 -10.53 25.86 29.53
N HIS A 789 -11.10 25.20 30.52
CA HIS A 789 -10.32 24.32 31.37
C HIS A 789 -10.15 22.96 30.69
N HIS A 790 -8.91 22.46 30.61
CA HIS A 790 -8.56 21.22 29.89
C HIS A 790 -9.30 19.99 30.44
N ILE A 791 -9.79 20.04 31.69
CA ILE A 791 -10.70 19.02 32.28
C ILE A 791 -11.98 18.76 31.46
N LEU A 792 -12.39 19.72 30.63
CA LEU A 792 -13.56 19.60 29.77
C LEU A 792 -13.27 18.99 28.41
N LEU A 793 -12.13 19.34 27.79
CA LEU A 793 -11.91 19.08 26.36
C LEU A 793 -10.48 18.59 26.13
N ASP A 794 -10.35 17.47 25.41
CA ASP A 794 -9.10 17.07 24.78
C ASP A 794 -8.87 17.74 23.41
N GLY A 795 -7.67 17.59 22.83
CA GLY A 795 -7.32 18.19 21.54
C GLY A 795 -8.23 17.77 20.38
N TRP A 796 -8.80 16.56 20.45
CA TRP A 796 -9.80 16.12 19.47
C TRP A 796 -11.13 16.88 19.63
N SER A 797 -11.60 17.03 20.87
CA SER A 797 -12.81 17.79 21.19
C SER A 797 -12.68 19.25 20.77
N LEU A 798 -11.49 19.82 20.83
CA LEU A 798 -11.23 21.18 20.36
C LEU A 798 -11.47 21.33 18.86
N THR A 799 -11.03 20.36 18.05
CA THR A 799 -11.29 20.35 16.60
C THR A 799 -12.79 20.22 16.30
N LEU A 800 -13.51 19.36 17.04
CA LEU A 800 -14.96 19.23 16.91
C LEU A 800 -15.68 20.52 17.29
N LEU A 801 -15.25 21.18 18.37
CA LEU A 801 -15.81 22.42 18.87
C LEU A 801 -15.78 23.51 17.80
N VAL A 802 -14.62 23.72 17.15
CA VAL A 802 -14.50 24.75 16.11
C VAL A 802 -15.34 24.39 14.87
N ARG A 803 -15.28 23.13 14.42
CA ARG A 803 -16.04 22.67 13.25
C ARG A 803 -17.55 22.86 13.45
N GLU A 804 -18.05 22.44 14.61
CA GLU A 804 -19.48 22.48 14.93
C GLU A 804 -19.96 23.91 15.21
N LEU A 805 -19.11 24.77 15.79
CA LEU A 805 -19.39 26.19 15.94
C LEU A 805 -19.64 26.88 14.59
N PHE A 806 -18.75 26.69 13.61
CA PHE A 806 -18.90 27.33 12.31
C PHE A 806 -19.97 26.70 11.42
N ALA A 807 -20.26 25.40 11.57
CA ALA A 807 -21.40 24.77 10.92
C ALA A 807 -22.72 25.41 11.38
N ARG A 808 -22.88 25.60 12.70
CA ARG A 808 -24.05 26.28 13.26
C ARG A 808 -24.13 27.75 12.88
N TYR A 809 -23.00 28.45 12.86
CA TYR A 809 -22.96 29.83 12.40
C TYR A 809 -23.51 30.01 10.97
N ARG A 810 -23.25 29.02 10.09
CA ARG A 810 -23.75 29.03 8.70
C ARG A 810 -25.21 28.57 8.57
N GLY A 811 -25.81 28.06 9.64
CA GLY A 811 -27.16 27.49 9.61
C GLY A 811 -27.22 26.12 8.91
N ASP A 812 -26.10 25.39 8.86
CA ASP A 812 -26.10 24.00 8.40
C ASP A 812 -26.97 23.15 9.35
N GLY A 813 -27.75 22.22 8.80
CA GLY A 813 -28.80 21.49 9.53
C GLY A 813 -28.36 20.81 10.85
N ASP A 814 -29.34 20.52 11.71
CA ASP A 814 -29.09 20.09 13.09
C ASP A 814 -28.48 18.66 13.15
N PRO A 815 -27.29 18.47 13.76
CA PRO A 815 -26.63 17.17 13.79
C PRO A 815 -27.31 16.14 14.71
N ALA A 816 -27.15 14.86 14.38
CA ALA A 816 -27.62 13.70 15.17
C ALA A 816 -27.21 13.80 16.66
N PRO A 817 -28.01 13.32 17.64
CA PRO A 817 -27.81 13.59 19.08
C PRO A 817 -26.38 13.43 19.60
N ALA A 818 -25.96 14.28 20.54
CA ALA A 818 -24.65 14.17 21.17
C ALA A 818 -24.55 12.87 22.00
N PRO A 819 -23.40 12.14 21.94
CA PRO A 819 -23.20 10.95 22.76
C PRO A 819 -23.25 11.26 24.26
N SER A 820 -23.83 10.37 25.06
CA SER A 820 -23.95 10.59 26.51
C SER A 820 -22.66 10.24 27.24
N THR A 821 -22.19 11.17 28.08
CA THR A 821 -21.04 10.98 28.98
C THR A 821 -21.26 9.83 29.94
N ARG A 822 -22.52 9.64 30.35
CA ARG A 822 -22.94 8.56 31.23
C ARG A 822 -22.65 7.19 30.63
N ASP A 823 -23.01 7.00 29.36
CA ASP A 823 -22.87 5.70 28.72
C ASP A 823 -21.41 5.39 28.41
N TRP A 824 -20.62 6.41 28.08
CA TRP A 824 -19.17 6.28 27.99
C TRP A 824 -18.54 5.79 29.31
N LEU A 825 -18.89 6.42 30.43
CA LEU A 825 -18.37 6.02 31.75
C LEU A 825 -18.82 4.62 32.16
N ARG A 826 -20.03 4.19 31.79
CA ARG A 826 -20.52 2.82 32.04
C ARG A 826 -19.69 1.80 31.29
N ALA A 827 -19.46 2.04 30.00
CA ALA A 827 -18.68 1.15 29.15
C ALA A 827 -17.21 1.05 29.60
N MET A 828 -16.63 2.15 30.08
CA MET A 828 -15.29 2.14 30.66
C MET A 828 -15.22 1.34 31.97
N ARG A 829 -16.22 1.49 32.87
CA ARG A 829 -16.25 0.82 34.18
C ARG A 829 -16.73 -0.64 34.13
N SER A 830 -17.33 -1.09 33.04
CA SER A 830 -17.75 -2.49 32.88
C SER A 830 -16.61 -3.45 32.49
N ARG A 831 -15.44 -2.90 32.18
CA ARG A 831 -14.25 -3.68 31.79
C ARG A 831 -13.65 -4.41 32.98
N ASP A 832 -13.05 -5.57 32.71
CA ASP A 832 -12.39 -6.38 33.74
C ASP A 832 -11.10 -5.69 34.22
N GLY A 833 -11.20 -5.07 35.39
CA GLY A 833 -10.09 -4.38 36.04
C GLY A 833 -8.99 -5.34 36.51
N ASP A 834 -9.30 -6.59 36.81
CA ASP A 834 -8.32 -7.59 37.28
C ASP A 834 -7.51 -8.12 36.10
N GLU A 835 -8.15 -8.38 34.97
CA GLU A 835 -7.47 -8.73 33.71
C GLU A 835 -6.55 -7.59 33.25
N ALA A 836 -7.07 -6.35 33.24
CA ALA A 836 -6.27 -5.19 32.89
C ALA A 836 -5.09 -5.00 33.86
N ALA A 837 -5.30 -5.17 35.15
CA ALA A 837 -4.25 -5.10 36.15
C ALA A 837 -3.17 -6.17 35.93
N LEU A 838 -3.56 -7.40 35.59
CA LEU A 838 -2.62 -8.48 35.29
C LEU A 838 -1.80 -8.16 34.02
N ALA A 839 -2.43 -7.68 32.95
CA ALA A 839 -1.76 -7.30 31.72
C ALA A 839 -0.72 -6.19 31.95
N TRP A 840 -1.09 -5.14 32.70
CA TRP A 840 -0.17 -4.05 33.04
C TRP A 840 0.98 -4.51 33.96
N ARG A 841 0.70 -5.34 34.97
CA ARG A 841 1.75 -5.96 35.80
C ARG A 841 2.72 -6.78 34.95
N THR A 842 2.22 -7.58 34.02
CA THR A 842 3.05 -8.39 33.12
C THR A 842 3.91 -7.48 32.24
N ALA A 843 3.31 -6.47 31.60
CA ALA A 843 4.04 -5.58 30.71
C ALA A 843 5.11 -4.74 31.42
N LEU A 844 4.90 -4.38 32.68
CA LEU A 844 5.81 -3.56 33.49
C LEU A 844 6.63 -4.39 34.48
N THR A 845 6.63 -5.71 34.34
CA THR A 845 7.44 -6.60 35.19
C THR A 845 8.92 -6.23 35.07
N GLY A 846 9.59 -6.15 36.23
CA GLY A 846 11.01 -5.82 36.34
C GLY A 846 11.33 -4.32 36.32
N ILE A 847 10.33 -3.43 36.23
CA ILE A 847 10.53 -1.98 36.23
C ILE A 847 10.22 -1.40 37.61
N PRO A 848 11.24 -0.95 38.37
CA PRO A 848 11.05 -0.55 39.77
C PRO A 848 10.31 0.79 39.92
N GLU A 849 10.67 1.82 39.15
CA GLU A 849 10.07 3.15 39.23
C GLU A 849 10.04 3.87 37.86
N PRO A 850 9.15 4.86 37.66
CA PRO A 850 9.15 5.69 36.47
C PRO A 850 10.42 6.51 36.28
N THR A 851 10.74 6.88 35.04
CA THR A 851 11.93 7.69 34.75
C THR A 851 11.67 9.17 35.06
N VAL A 852 12.56 9.77 35.85
CA VAL A 852 12.56 11.19 36.21
C VAL A 852 13.81 11.84 35.63
N LEU A 853 13.64 12.79 34.71
CA LEU A 853 14.72 13.50 34.01
C LEU A 853 15.24 14.73 34.79
N ALA A 854 14.34 15.41 35.50
CA ALA A 854 14.57 16.66 36.23
C ALA A 854 13.85 16.61 37.59
N PRO A 855 14.40 15.88 38.58
CA PRO A 855 13.80 15.81 39.90
C PRO A 855 13.70 17.22 40.49
N ALA A 856 12.52 17.56 41.03
CA ALA A 856 12.34 18.83 41.71
C ALA A 856 13.26 18.89 42.93
N ALA A 857 14.04 19.97 43.07
CA ALA A 857 14.83 20.20 44.27
C ALA A 857 13.89 20.38 45.48
N ASP A 858 14.19 19.73 46.60
CA ASP A 858 13.38 19.75 47.82
C ASP A 858 12.91 21.18 48.18
N GLY A 859 11.60 21.39 48.11
CA GLY A 859 10.92 22.59 48.62
C GLY A 859 10.76 23.78 47.65
N ALA A 860 11.40 23.79 46.48
CA ALA A 860 11.19 24.85 45.49
C ALA A 860 10.20 24.39 44.41
N ARG A 861 8.95 24.88 44.46
CA ARG A 861 8.01 24.81 43.32
C ARG A 861 8.15 26.11 42.52
N PRO A 862 9.00 26.17 41.48
CA PRO A 862 9.08 27.34 40.62
C PRO A 862 7.70 27.63 40.01
N ALA A 863 7.34 28.91 39.92
CA ALA A 863 6.07 29.36 39.37
C ALA A 863 5.80 28.65 38.03
N PRO A 864 4.56 28.16 37.80
CA PRO A 864 4.19 27.56 36.53
C PRO A 864 4.45 28.55 35.40
N SER A 865 5.49 28.27 34.64
CA SER A 865 5.86 28.96 33.42
C SER A 865 6.28 27.89 32.44
N SER A 866 5.83 28.02 31.21
CA SER A 866 6.19 27.15 30.11
C SER A 866 6.98 27.94 29.08
N ALA A 867 7.92 27.27 28.42
CA ALA A 867 8.56 27.74 27.22
C ALA A 867 8.52 26.64 26.18
N ARG A 868 8.58 27.01 24.90
CA ARG A 868 8.45 26.06 23.79
C ARG A 868 9.68 26.13 22.89
N TYR A 869 10.21 24.97 22.54
CA TYR A 869 11.25 24.82 21.53
C TYR A 869 10.73 23.95 20.39
N VAL A 870 10.88 24.41 19.14
CA VAL A 870 10.38 23.70 17.96
C VAL A 870 11.54 23.34 17.04
N LEU A 871 11.51 22.11 16.52
CA LEU A 871 12.48 21.58 15.57
C LEU A 871 11.78 20.79 14.48
N ASP A 872 12.07 21.10 13.22
CA ASP A 872 11.53 20.37 12.06
C ASP A 872 12.60 19.43 11.47
N LEU A 873 12.31 18.13 11.41
CA LEU A 873 13.18 17.19 10.71
C LEU A 873 13.22 17.49 9.21
N PRO A 874 14.32 17.18 8.50
CA PRO A 874 14.36 17.24 7.04
C PRO A 874 13.26 16.35 6.42
N ALA A 875 12.72 16.77 5.27
CA ALA A 875 11.68 16.01 4.56
C ALA A 875 12.16 14.59 4.22
N ARG A 876 13.40 14.46 3.71
CA ARG A 876 14.02 13.16 3.44
C ARG A 876 14.02 12.23 4.66
N THR A 877 14.41 12.74 5.84
CA THR A 877 14.39 11.95 7.07
C THR A 877 12.96 11.57 7.46
N THR A 878 12.01 12.47 7.29
CA THR A 878 10.59 12.23 7.57
C THR A 878 10.02 11.13 6.66
N ASP A 879 10.30 11.20 5.36
CA ASP A 879 9.89 10.21 4.37
C ASP A 879 10.53 8.85 4.64
N SER A 880 11.82 8.82 5.00
CA SER A 880 12.52 7.61 5.40
C SER A 880 11.95 7.00 6.68
N LEU A 881 11.58 7.80 7.68
CA LEU A 881 10.89 7.31 8.89
C LEU A 881 9.50 6.74 8.56
N ALA A 882 8.75 7.38 7.66
CA ALA A 882 7.46 6.87 7.19
C ALA A 882 7.60 5.58 6.37
N ALA A 883 8.61 5.50 5.51
CA ALA A 883 8.95 4.30 4.75
C ALA A 883 9.38 3.15 5.68
N LEU A 884 10.22 3.43 6.69
CA LEU A 884 10.61 2.49 7.72
C LEU A 884 9.41 1.96 8.49
N GLY A 885 8.47 2.84 8.83
CA GLY A 885 7.21 2.45 9.47
C GLY A 885 6.41 1.47 8.62
N ARG A 886 6.21 1.80 7.32
CA ARG A 886 5.48 0.94 6.37
C ARG A 886 6.17 -0.41 6.16
N ALA A 887 7.48 -0.42 5.93
CA ALA A 887 8.24 -1.65 5.68
C ALA A 887 8.34 -2.54 6.92
N GLY A 888 8.47 -1.93 8.11
CA GLY A 888 8.60 -2.64 9.39
C GLY A 888 7.29 -3.02 10.06
N ARG A 889 6.13 -2.61 9.50
CA ARG A 889 4.80 -2.67 10.15
C ARG A 889 4.79 -2.04 11.55
N VAL A 890 5.50 -0.91 11.71
CA VAL A 890 5.53 -0.12 12.95
C VAL A 890 5.08 1.31 12.65
N THR A 891 4.51 2.00 13.64
CA THR A 891 4.06 3.38 13.42
C THR A 891 5.21 4.38 13.63
N VAL A 892 5.14 5.54 12.95
CA VAL A 892 6.08 6.65 13.21
C VAL A 892 6.04 7.07 14.68
N ASN A 893 4.87 7.03 15.32
CA ASN A 893 4.74 7.22 16.77
C ASN A 893 5.63 6.25 17.56
N THR A 894 5.59 4.95 17.26
CA THR A 894 6.45 3.96 17.91
C THR A 894 7.93 4.24 17.70
N ILE A 895 8.31 4.74 16.51
CA ILE A 895 9.70 5.14 16.25
C ILE A 895 10.11 6.32 17.12
N VAL A 896 9.27 7.36 17.22
CA VAL A 896 9.53 8.53 18.08
C VAL A 896 9.56 8.14 19.56
N GLN A 897 8.63 7.30 20.01
CA GLN A 897 8.60 6.77 21.38
C GLN A 897 9.85 5.95 21.72
N ALA A 898 10.31 5.08 20.82
CA ALA A 898 11.53 4.32 21.02
C ALA A 898 12.74 5.25 21.14
N MET A 899 12.88 6.23 20.24
CA MET A 899 14.02 7.15 20.26
C MET A 899 13.98 8.13 21.43
N TRP A 900 12.80 8.54 21.87
CA TRP A 900 12.63 9.28 23.12
C TRP A 900 13.06 8.45 24.33
N GLY A 901 12.64 7.18 24.39
CA GLY A 901 13.09 6.24 25.42
C GLY A 901 14.61 6.06 25.44
N VAL A 902 15.23 5.84 24.28
CA VAL A 902 16.70 5.74 24.16
C VAL A 902 17.40 7.01 24.67
N LEU A 903 16.86 8.19 24.33
CA LEU A 903 17.43 9.46 24.79
C LEU A 903 17.32 9.61 26.32
N LEU A 904 16.15 9.36 26.89
CA LEU A 904 15.95 9.43 28.35
C LEU A 904 16.81 8.42 29.11
N GLY A 905 16.98 7.20 28.58
CA GLY A 905 17.87 6.19 29.16
C GLY A 905 19.32 6.66 29.17
N SER A 906 19.75 7.35 28.12
CA SER A 906 21.09 7.96 28.06
C SER A 906 21.28 9.11 29.04
N GLU A 907 20.22 9.90 29.32
CA GLU A 907 20.28 11.03 30.27
C GLU A 907 20.27 10.59 31.74
N THR A 908 19.57 9.49 32.04
CA THR A 908 19.34 9.03 33.42
C THR A 908 20.21 7.83 33.79
N GLY A 909 20.91 7.23 32.82
CA GLY A 909 21.75 6.05 33.03
C GLY A 909 20.97 4.75 33.20
N THR A 910 19.64 4.75 33.03
CA THR A 910 18.80 3.56 33.10
C THR A 910 18.60 2.90 31.73
N ARG A 911 18.41 1.58 31.73
CA ARG A 911 18.03 0.81 30.54
C ARG A 911 16.53 0.52 30.48
N ASP A 912 15.84 0.61 31.61
CA ASP A 912 14.40 0.43 31.70
C ASP A 912 13.77 1.80 31.89
N VAL A 913 13.36 2.38 30.77
CA VAL A 913 12.85 3.76 30.72
C VAL A 913 11.33 3.74 30.72
N VAL A 914 10.72 4.59 31.54
CA VAL A 914 9.27 4.79 31.55
C VAL A 914 8.94 6.27 31.49
N PHE A 915 8.19 6.66 30.46
CA PHE A 915 7.62 8.00 30.30
C PHE A 915 6.13 7.91 29.99
N GLY A 916 5.42 9.05 30.04
CA GLY A 916 3.99 9.08 29.75
C GLY A 916 3.69 9.24 28.27
N THR A 917 2.60 8.62 27.81
CA THR A 917 1.96 8.97 26.54
C THR A 917 0.47 9.18 26.75
N THR A 918 -0.15 10.00 25.91
CA THR A 918 -1.61 10.12 25.86
C THR A 918 -2.21 9.17 24.84
N VAL A 919 -3.34 8.55 25.18
CA VAL A 919 -4.18 7.78 24.27
C VAL A 919 -5.58 8.39 24.22
N SER A 920 -6.34 8.19 23.14
CA SER A 920 -7.61 8.90 22.94
C SER A 920 -8.68 8.63 24.00
N GLY A 921 -8.68 7.46 24.64
CA GLY A 921 -9.74 6.97 25.54
C GLY A 921 -11.17 6.96 24.97
N ARG A 922 -11.35 7.26 23.69
CA ARG A 922 -12.57 7.03 22.91
C ARG A 922 -12.70 5.54 22.68
N THR A 923 -13.38 4.87 23.60
CA THR A 923 -13.54 3.43 23.54
C THR A 923 -14.60 3.08 22.50
N PRO A 924 -14.31 2.15 21.60
CA PRO A 924 -15.21 1.84 20.49
C PRO A 924 -16.58 1.28 20.91
N ASP A 925 -16.72 0.82 22.15
CA ASP A 925 -17.95 0.31 22.82
C ASP A 925 -19.04 1.34 22.96
N VAL A 926 -18.70 2.61 22.77
CA VAL A 926 -19.60 3.73 23.02
C VAL A 926 -20.02 4.29 21.68
N GLU A 927 -21.32 4.24 21.42
CA GLU A 927 -21.89 4.72 20.18
C GLU A 927 -21.53 6.20 19.96
N ALA A 928 -21.02 6.49 18.77
CA ALA A 928 -20.66 7.82 18.34
C ALA A 928 -19.63 8.59 19.17
N VAL A 929 -18.76 7.88 19.92
CA VAL A 929 -17.73 8.49 20.76
C VAL A 929 -16.70 9.37 20.01
N ASP A 930 -16.54 9.18 18.69
CA ASP A 930 -15.76 10.05 17.78
C ASP A 930 -16.31 11.48 17.66
N ARG A 931 -17.60 11.68 17.95
CA ARG A 931 -18.29 12.99 18.01
C ARG A 931 -18.49 13.49 19.44
N MET A 932 -18.05 12.71 20.43
CA MET A 932 -18.17 13.07 21.84
C MET A 932 -17.15 14.15 22.18
N MET A 933 -17.66 15.28 22.68
CA MET A 933 -16.85 16.29 23.34
C MET A 933 -16.64 15.89 24.80
N GLY A 934 -15.41 16.02 25.27
CA GLY A 934 -15.04 15.70 26.64
C GLY A 934 -13.54 15.54 26.81
N LEU A 935 -13.06 15.45 28.06
CA LEU A 935 -11.70 15.00 28.34
C LEU A 935 -11.67 13.47 28.38
N LEU A 936 -11.59 12.87 27.18
CA LEU A 936 -11.62 11.42 27.02
C LEU A 936 -10.24 10.79 27.02
N ILE A 937 -9.18 11.56 26.75
CA ILE A 937 -7.82 11.03 26.74
C ILE A 937 -7.47 10.32 28.05
N ASN A 938 -6.63 9.29 27.97
CA ASN A 938 -5.98 8.68 29.12
C ASN A 938 -4.46 8.86 29.04
N THR A 939 -3.81 9.00 30.19
CA THR A 939 -2.34 9.01 30.28
C THR A 939 -1.88 7.64 30.75
N ILE A 940 -1.02 7.00 29.96
CA ILE A 940 -0.50 5.66 30.25
C ILE A 940 1.03 5.65 30.20
N PRO A 941 1.70 4.76 30.96
CA PRO A 941 3.13 4.60 30.86
C PRO A 941 3.53 3.86 29.57
N VAL A 942 4.60 4.33 28.94
CA VAL A 942 5.33 3.64 27.88
C VAL A 942 6.63 3.13 28.47
N ALA A 943 6.85 1.81 28.43
CA ALA A 943 8.08 1.18 28.89
C ALA A 943 8.98 0.85 27.71
N VAL A 944 10.18 1.43 27.71
CA VAL A 944 11.22 1.18 26.71
C VAL A 944 12.39 0.48 27.39
N ARG A 945 12.51 -0.82 27.14
CA ARG A 945 13.65 -1.64 27.58
C ARG A 945 14.77 -1.57 26.56
N ILE A 946 15.90 -1.00 26.92
CA ILE A 946 17.05 -0.75 26.05
C ILE A 946 18.03 -1.92 26.17
N ARG A 947 18.16 -2.68 25.09
CA ARG A 947 19.14 -3.77 24.94
C ARG A 947 20.21 -3.35 23.93
N PRO A 948 21.44 -3.03 24.36
CA PRO A 948 22.47 -2.46 23.47
C PRO A 948 22.78 -3.31 22.23
N GLU A 949 22.73 -4.63 22.38
CA GLU A 949 22.98 -5.63 21.34
C GLU A 949 21.79 -5.88 20.39
N GLU A 950 20.58 -5.46 20.78
CA GLU A 950 19.38 -5.61 19.96
C GLU A 950 19.42 -4.64 18.77
N SER A 951 19.03 -5.08 17.57
CA SER A 951 18.89 -4.15 16.43
C SER A 951 17.73 -3.19 16.67
N VAL A 952 17.85 -1.96 16.15
CA VAL A 952 16.75 -0.97 16.22
C VAL A 952 15.44 -1.55 15.68
N SER A 953 15.47 -2.25 14.53
CA SER A 953 14.27 -2.87 13.95
C SER A 953 13.60 -3.89 14.86
N THR A 954 14.39 -4.66 15.62
CA THR A 954 13.87 -5.64 16.58
C THR A 954 13.25 -4.94 17.77
N MET A 955 13.93 -3.92 18.31
CA MET A 955 13.40 -3.08 19.39
C MET A 955 12.07 -2.42 19.00
N LEU A 956 11.97 -1.87 17.77
CA LEU A 956 10.76 -1.23 17.26
C LEU A 956 9.60 -2.20 17.14
N ARG A 957 9.81 -3.38 16.56
CA ARG A 957 8.77 -4.43 16.45
C ARG A 957 8.32 -4.92 17.81
N ARG A 958 9.26 -5.11 18.74
CA ARG A 958 8.97 -5.51 20.11
C ARG A 958 8.14 -4.46 20.83
N LEU A 959 8.53 -3.18 20.77
CA LEU A 959 7.78 -2.08 21.37
C LEU A 959 6.38 -1.94 20.75
N GLN A 960 6.25 -2.06 19.43
CA GLN A 960 4.95 -2.06 18.73
C GLN A 960 4.06 -3.21 19.22
N HIS A 961 4.61 -4.40 19.37
CA HIS A 961 3.88 -5.56 19.86
C HIS A 961 3.44 -5.39 21.33
N GLU A 962 4.34 -4.92 22.20
CA GLU A 962 4.05 -4.60 23.60
C GLU A 962 2.94 -3.53 23.71
N HIS A 963 2.92 -2.51 22.84
CA HIS A 963 1.83 -1.54 22.79
C HIS A 963 0.50 -2.16 22.34
N GLN A 964 0.53 -3.04 21.33
CA GLN A 964 -0.68 -3.69 20.81
C GLN A 964 -1.35 -4.59 21.85
N THR A 965 -0.58 -5.34 22.65
CA THR A 965 -1.14 -6.18 23.71
C THR A 965 -1.80 -5.37 24.82
N LEU A 966 -1.34 -4.14 25.05
CA LEU A 966 -1.90 -3.26 26.09
C LEU A 966 -3.15 -2.49 25.66
N VAL A 967 -3.46 -2.34 24.37
CA VAL A 967 -4.57 -1.49 23.92
C VAL A 967 -5.92 -1.81 24.59
N PRO A 968 -6.35 -3.08 24.75
CA PRO A 968 -7.61 -3.40 25.44
C PRO A 968 -7.64 -2.92 26.91
N HIS A 969 -6.46 -2.74 27.52
CA HIS A 969 -6.26 -2.46 28.93
C HIS A 969 -5.90 -0.98 29.23
N GLN A 970 -5.83 -0.12 28.20
CA GLN A 970 -5.49 1.30 28.33
C GLN A 970 -6.55 2.16 29.06
N HIS A 971 -7.64 1.56 29.53
CA HIS A 971 -8.70 2.23 30.29
C HIS A 971 -8.36 2.41 31.78
N LEU A 972 -7.34 1.72 32.30
CA LEU A 972 -6.85 1.95 33.66
C LEU A 972 -6.14 3.30 33.77
N GLY A 973 -6.53 4.10 34.75
CA GLY A 973 -5.89 5.39 35.04
C GLY A 973 -4.49 5.26 35.58
N LEU A 974 -3.65 6.26 35.31
CA LEU A 974 -2.28 6.35 35.83
C LEU A 974 -2.22 6.18 37.36
N GLY A 975 -3.11 6.83 38.11
CA GLY A 975 -3.15 6.69 39.58
C GLY A 975 -3.48 5.28 40.07
N SER A 976 -4.25 4.51 39.30
CA SER A 976 -4.49 3.09 39.60
C SER A 976 -3.28 2.24 39.24
N LEU A 977 -2.60 2.54 38.13
CA LEU A 977 -1.36 1.85 37.73
C LEU A 977 -0.23 2.10 38.74
N GLN A 978 -0.07 3.32 39.24
CA GLN A 978 0.90 3.65 40.30
C GLN A 978 0.66 2.80 41.55
N ARG A 979 -0.58 2.75 42.05
CA ARG A 979 -0.94 1.90 43.21
C ARG A 979 -0.73 0.42 42.93
N LEU A 980 -1.06 -0.03 41.71
CA LEU A 980 -0.94 -1.42 41.30
C LEU A 980 0.52 -1.91 41.28
N LEU A 981 1.44 -1.02 40.90
CA LEU A 981 2.87 -1.28 40.71
C LEU A 981 3.71 -0.85 41.93
N GLY A 982 3.11 -0.13 42.88
CA GLY A 982 3.82 0.38 44.06
C GLY A 982 4.77 1.54 43.76
N TRP A 983 4.53 2.30 42.67
CA TRP A 983 5.37 3.43 42.31
C TRP A 983 5.23 4.59 43.29
N SER A 984 6.37 5.12 43.74
CA SER A 984 6.46 6.22 44.70
C SER A 984 6.43 7.60 44.03
N ALA A 985 6.76 7.67 42.74
CA ALA A 985 6.86 8.89 41.93
C ALA A 985 6.14 8.73 40.58
N GLU A 986 5.84 9.87 39.94
CA GLU A 986 5.37 9.92 38.56
C GLU A 986 6.54 10.13 37.58
N PHE A 987 6.37 9.73 36.32
CA PHE A 987 7.29 10.21 35.27
C PHE A 987 7.11 11.72 35.07
N ASP A 988 8.19 12.41 34.73
CA ASP A 988 8.20 13.87 34.54
C ASP A 988 8.27 14.28 33.07
N THR A 989 8.20 13.33 32.15
CA THR A 989 8.14 13.57 30.70
C THR A 989 6.92 12.91 30.06
N LEU A 990 6.29 13.64 29.14
CA LEU A 990 5.14 13.19 28.35
C LEU A 990 5.49 13.27 26.86
N LEU A 991 5.08 12.27 26.09
CA LEU A 991 5.11 12.28 24.64
C LEU A 991 3.68 12.24 24.09
N VAL A 992 3.35 13.18 23.21
CA VAL A 992 2.08 13.25 22.49
C VAL A 992 2.39 13.16 20.99
N PHE A 993 1.72 12.26 20.28
CA PHE A 993 1.82 12.13 18.83
C PHE A 993 0.51 12.58 18.19
N GLU A 994 0.54 13.64 17.39
CA GLU A 994 -0.65 14.33 16.92
C GLU A 994 -0.90 14.09 15.42
N ASN A 995 -1.66 13.03 15.09
CA ASN A 995 -1.95 12.70 13.68
C ASN A 995 -2.94 13.62 12.97
N SER A 996 -3.57 14.51 13.72
CA SER A 996 -4.49 15.49 13.15
C SER A 996 -3.68 16.75 12.95
N GLU A 997 -3.33 17.10 11.71
CA GLU A 997 -3.19 18.53 11.43
C GLU A 997 -4.50 19.16 11.96
N MET A 998 -4.40 20.05 12.94
CA MET A 998 -5.48 20.99 13.23
C MET A 998 -5.65 21.82 11.95
N GLN A 999 -6.30 21.25 10.93
CA GLN A 999 -6.65 21.88 9.66
C GLN A 999 -7.81 22.83 9.91
N LEU A 1000 -7.62 23.73 10.86
CA LEU A 1000 -8.50 24.85 11.12
C LEU A 1000 -8.33 25.92 10.02
N HIS A 1001 -7.28 25.83 9.20
CA HIS A 1001 -6.94 26.78 8.12
C HIS A 1001 -7.76 26.64 6.83
N THR A 1002 -8.78 25.79 6.76
CA THR A 1002 -9.52 25.52 5.50
C THR A 1002 -11.04 25.49 5.66
N THR A 1003 -11.63 26.43 6.40
CA THR A 1003 -13.04 26.79 6.14
C THR A 1003 -13.09 27.73 4.94
N ALA A 1004 -13.00 27.17 3.73
CA ALA A 1004 -13.21 27.91 2.48
C ALA A 1004 -14.70 28.25 2.33
N GLY A 1005 -15.16 29.31 3.01
CA GLY A 1005 -16.46 29.90 2.76
C GLY A 1005 -16.49 30.66 1.43
N ALA A 1006 -17.69 30.98 0.93
CA ALA A 1006 -17.85 31.90 -0.21
C ALA A 1006 -17.13 33.25 0.03
N ALA A 1007 -16.99 34.11 -0.98
CA ALA A 1007 -16.24 35.37 -0.87
C ALA A 1007 -16.72 36.33 0.24
N GLU A 1008 -17.89 36.09 0.84
CA GLU A 1008 -18.53 36.91 1.88
C GLU A 1008 -18.57 36.27 3.28
N GLU A 1009 -18.03 35.06 3.48
CA GLU A 1009 -18.11 34.30 4.74
C GLU A 1009 -16.85 34.44 5.63
N PRO A 1010 -16.95 34.24 6.96
CA PRO A 1010 -15.80 34.29 7.85
C PRO A 1010 -14.88 33.08 7.66
N ARG A 1011 -13.61 33.35 7.39
CA ARG A 1011 -12.58 32.35 7.10
C ARG A 1011 -11.56 32.36 8.22
N VAL A 1012 -11.25 31.21 8.78
CA VAL A 1012 -10.16 31.10 9.77
C VAL A 1012 -8.83 31.25 9.04
N THR A 1013 -8.11 32.34 9.29
CA THR A 1013 -6.83 32.64 8.64
C THR A 1013 -5.65 32.14 9.47
N GLU A 1014 -5.72 32.29 10.79
CA GLU A 1014 -4.65 31.89 11.72
C GLU A 1014 -5.25 31.24 12.96
N VAL A 1015 -4.50 30.32 13.57
CA VAL A 1015 -4.86 29.66 14.82
C VAL A 1015 -3.67 29.66 15.76
N GLU A 1016 -3.90 30.09 17.00
CA GLU A 1016 -2.93 30.06 18.07
C GLU A 1016 -3.49 29.26 19.24
N LEU A 1017 -2.81 28.18 19.62
CA LEU A 1017 -3.12 27.39 20.80
C LEU A 1017 -2.09 27.70 21.88
N SER A 1018 -2.59 28.13 23.02
CA SER A 1018 -1.84 28.47 24.22
C SER A 1018 -2.06 27.39 25.28
N ASP A 1019 -1.08 26.52 25.46
CA ASP A 1019 -1.08 25.42 26.42
C ASP A 1019 0.10 25.48 27.40
N ASP A 1020 -0.14 25.08 28.65
CA ASP A 1020 0.90 24.89 29.66
C ASP A 1020 1.06 23.40 29.99
N THR A 1021 2.18 23.06 30.64
CA THR A 1021 2.45 21.69 31.07
C THR A 1021 2.90 21.63 32.53
N HIS A 1022 2.42 20.62 33.24
CA HIS A 1022 2.90 20.27 34.58
C HIS A 1022 4.15 19.39 34.54
N TYR A 1023 4.39 18.70 33.42
CA TYR A 1023 5.58 17.89 33.17
C TYR A 1023 6.83 18.76 33.02
N ALA A 1024 8.01 18.20 33.30
CA ALA A 1024 9.27 18.87 33.01
C ALA A 1024 9.47 19.08 31.50
N ILE A 1025 9.08 18.08 30.70
CA ILE A 1025 9.00 18.15 29.22
C ILE A 1025 7.71 17.48 28.74
N SER A 1026 6.96 18.18 27.90
CA SER A 1026 5.96 17.61 27.00
C SER A 1026 6.48 17.68 25.57
N LEU A 1027 6.76 16.53 24.97
CA LEU A 1027 7.17 16.39 23.57
C LEU A 1027 5.94 16.12 22.71
N LEU A 1028 5.59 17.09 21.87
CA LEU A 1028 4.58 16.95 20.84
C LEU A 1028 5.26 16.65 19.49
N ALA A 1029 4.96 15.51 18.90
CA ALA A 1029 5.40 15.13 17.56
C ALA A 1029 4.23 15.24 16.57
N THR A 1030 4.37 16.13 15.59
CA THR A 1030 3.35 16.42 14.57
C THR A 1030 3.85 15.92 13.20
N PRO A 1031 3.31 14.82 12.65
CA PRO A 1031 3.58 14.38 11.29
C PRO A 1031 3.17 15.45 10.25
N GLY A 1032 3.80 15.39 9.09
CA GLY A 1032 3.59 16.29 7.96
C GLY A 1032 4.69 16.08 6.91
N PRO A 1033 4.82 16.95 5.89
CA PRO A 1033 5.95 16.93 4.95
C PRO A 1033 7.32 16.99 5.64
N ARG A 1034 7.33 17.51 6.87
CA ARG A 1034 8.45 17.51 7.81
C ARG A 1034 7.90 17.15 9.17
N LEU A 1035 8.43 16.10 9.82
CA LEU A 1035 8.06 15.75 11.18
C LEU A 1035 8.51 16.86 12.13
N ARG A 1036 7.55 17.55 12.74
CA ARG A 1036 7.77 18.65 13.67
C ARG A 1036 7.79 18.13 15.11
N LEU A 1037 8.82 18.49 15.85
CA LEU A 1037 8.98 18.17 17.27
C LEU A 1037 8.87 19.48 18.06
N SER A 1038 7.84 19.60 18.90
CA SER A 1038 7.64 20.73 19.81
C SER A 1038 7.83 20.27 21.25
N LEU A 1039 8.83 20.83 21.94
CA LEU A 1039 9.10 20.55 23.34
C LEU A 1039 8.60 21.72 24.18
N THR A 1040 7.47 21.55 24.84
CA THR A 1040 7.00 22.49 25.88
C THR A 1040 7.60 22.05 27.20
N TYR A 1041 8.32 22.94 27.89
CA TYR A 1041 9.09 22.62 29.08
C TYR A 1041 8.97 23.71 30.13
N ARG A 1042 9.32 23.37 31.38
CA ARG A 1042 9.33 24.32 32.50
C ARG A 1042 10.75 24.90 32.68
N PRO A 1043 10.99 26.19 32.39
CA PRO A 1043 12.33 26.78 32.49
C PRO A 1043 12.94 26.71 33.89
N GLY A 1044 12.09 26.69 34.93
CA GLY A 1044 12.52 26.52 36.32
C GLY A 1044 13.00 25.11 36.68
N LEU A 1045 12.74 24.10 35.84
CA LEU A 1045 13.22 22.72 36.01
C LEU A 1045 14.31 22.36 35.00
N ILE A 1046 14.17 22.82 33.75
CA ILE A 1046 15.11 22.54 32.66
C ILE A 1046 15.42 23.82 31.90
N GLY A 1047 16.69 24.19 31.86
CA GLY A 1047 17.17 25.37 31.12
C GLY A 1047 17.05 25.23 29.60
N ALA A 1048 16.93 26.36 28.90
CA ALA A 1048 16.74 26.42 27.44
C ALA A 1048 17.85 25.70 26.64
N ASP A 1049 19.10 25.80 27.07
CA ASP A 1049 20.23 25.14 26.39
C ASP A 1049 20.16 23.61 26.51
N ARG A 1050 19.72 23.11 27.67
CA ARG A 1050 19.49 21.67 27.86
C ARG A 1050 18.37 21.16 26.96
N ILE A 1051 17.27 21.91 26.82
CA ILE A 1051 16.18 21.56 25.89
C ILE A 1051 16.65 21.54 24.44
N ARG A 1052 17.40 22.56 24.02
CA ARG A 1052 17.96 22.63 22.66
C ARG A 1052 18.87 21.43 22.37
N SER A 1053 19.69 21.04 23.35
CA SER A 1053 20.55 19.85 23.27
C SER A 1053 19.74 18.55 23.15
N LEU A 1054 18.73 18.36 24.00
CA LEU A 1054 17.85 17.17 23.96
C LEU A 1054 17.12 17.06 22.62
N ALA A 1055 16.53 18.15 22.13
CA ALA A 1055 15.84 18.17 20.84
C ALA A 1055 16.81 17.84 19.68
N GLY A 1056 18.01 18.41 19.68
CA GLY A 1056 19.03 18.11 18.67
C GLY A 1056 19.50 16.65 18.71
N ARG A 1057 19.63 16.05 19.90
CA ARG A 1057 19.98 14.63 20.06
C ARG A 1057 18.85 13.71 19.61
N LEU A 1058 17.60 14.03 19.94
CA LEU A 1058 16.44 13.28 19.45
C LEU A 1058 16.38 13.28 17.93
N ALA A 1059 16.61 14.43 17.29
CA ALA A 1059 16.66 14.50 15.82
C ALA A 1059 17.80 13.68 15.21
N ARG A 1060 18.98 13.65 15.85
CA ARG A 1060 20.09 12.78 15.41
C ARG A 1060 19.76 11.30 15.56
N LEU A 1061 19.10 10.90 16.64
CA LEU A 1061 18.63 9.53 16.84
C LEU A 1061 17.63 9.13 15.76
N LEU A 1062 16.62 9.97 15.52
CA LEU A 1062 15.62 9.75 14.47
C LEU A 1062 16.25 9.68 13.08
N THR A 1063 17.26 10.51 12.80
CA THR A 1063 18.00 10.46 11.52
C THR A 1063 18.80 9.16 11.40
N ALA A 1064 19.54 8.76 12.44
CA ALA A 1064 20.32 7.53 12.42
C ALA A 1064 19.45 6.27 12.22
N VAL A 1065 18.26 6.24 12.83
CA VAL A 1065 17.30 5.15 12.63
C VAL A 1065 16.71 5.15 11.23
N ALA A 1066 16.47 6.33 10.65
CA ALA A 1066 16.00 6.45 9.27
C ALA A 1066 17.04 5.97 8.25
N GLU A 1067 18.33 6.13 8.53
CA GLU A 1067 19.44 5.74 7.65
C GLU A 1067 19.79 4.25 7.75
N ASN A 1068 19.79 3.66 8.95
CA ASN A 1068 20.11 2.25 9.14
C ASN A 1068 19.35 1.62 10.32
N PRO A 1069 18.17 1.03 10.09
CA PRO A 1069 17.37 0.41 11.14
C PRO A 1069 17.91 -0.94 11.63
N HIS A 1070 18.96 -1.49 10.99
CA HIS A 1070 19.57 -2.76 11.38
C HIS A 1070 20.73 -2.59 12.38
N ARG A 1071 21.17 -1.35 12.62
CA ARG A 1071 22.23 -1.05 13.59
C ARG A 1071 21.82 -1.50 15.01
N PRO A 1072 22.74 -2.03 15.83
CA PRO A 1072 22.51 -2.25 17.25
C PRO A 1072 22.16 -0.95 17.98
N VAL A 1073 21.24 -1.01 18.95
CA VAL A 1073 20.78 0.16 19.72
C VAL A 1073 21.94 0.84 20.47
N GLY A 1074 22.92 0.06 20.94
CA GLY A 1074 24.11 0.57 21.64
C GLY A 1074 25.08 1.37 20.76
N GLU A 1075 24.97 1.26 19.43
CA GLU A 1075 25.77 2.02 18.45
C GLU A 1075 25.05 3.27 17.93
N LEU A 1076 23.84 3.55 18.43
CA LEU A 1076 23.19 4.83 18.16
C LEU A 1076 24.03 5.97 18.75
N PRO A 1077 24.02 7.17 18.13
CA PRO A 1077 24.84 8.31 18.53
C PRO A 1077 24.38 8.99 19.85
N ALA A 1078 24.06 8.19 20.87
CA ALA A 1078 23.35 8.60 22.08
C ALA A 1078 24.25 9.16 23.19
N ALA A 1079 25.59 9.08 23.12
CA ALA A 1079 26.46 9.27 24.29
C ALA A 1079 27.49 10.43 24.26
N ALA A 1080 27.49 11.34 23.27
CA ALA A 1080 28.40 12.48 23.31
C ALA A 1080 27.82 13.64 24.15
N GLY A 1081 27.95 13.51 25.48
CA GLY A 1081 27.67 14.54 26.47
C GLY A 1081 28.81 14.61 27.49
N ALA A 1082 30.01 14.92 27.02
CA ALA A 1082 31.11 15.36 27.87
C ALA A 1082 31.88 16.46 27.11
N GLU A 1083 31.42 17.70 27.23
CA GLU A 1083 32.37 18.80 27.20
C GLU A 1083 33.36 18.56 28.34
N SER A 1084 34.62 18.60 27.96
CA SER A 1084 35.76 18.51 28.85
C SER A 1084 35.72 19.71 29.80
N ALA A 1085 35.11 19.55 30.98
CA ALA A 1085 35.50 20.33 32.14
C ALA A 1085 36.89 19.81 32.55
N SER A 1086 37.91 20.33 31.88
CA SER A 1086 39.30 20.22 32.32
C SER A 1086 39.38 20.79 33.73
N VAL A 1087 39.90 19.97 34.64
CA VAL A 1087 40.57 20.41 35.85
C VAL A 1087 41.56 21.52 35.47
N SER A 1088 41.23 22.76 35.87
CA SER A 1088 42.12 23.87 36.23
C SER A 1088 41.29 24.98 36.86
#